data_AF-A0A7W1T847-F1
#
_entry.id   AF-A0A7W1T847-F1
#
_cell.length_a   1.000
_cell.length_b   1.000
_cell.length_c   1.000
_cell.angle_alpha   90.00
_cell.angle_beta   90.00
_cell.angle_gamma   90.00
#
_symmetry.space_group_name_H-M   'P 1'
#
loop_
_entity.id
_entity.type
_entity.pdbx_description
1 polymer ?
#
loop_
_entity_poly.entity_id
_entity_poly.type
_entity_poly.pdbx_seq_one_letter_code
_entity_poly.pdbx_strand_id
1 'polypeptide(L)'
;MNKNIKKVATVILATNVLASTIISTLPVGTQAATVAPTSITEVREAVAGLFNKVSFPDNTSYEYLKESTTQAMINEARTKLNNCSDITPTEKNSLNNRINLVEQQLAVSMNFTLDKNFDVTKDNITHIYNLPSNNLLPANFYLRSRLYFFDANHNNIGLMSTTSLISDGVSAPFRPDILPNAKDVKYIQYSYSVYSGTFNCQLSNFTKEISVDAANAVDSLFIDGDSSKGIREDLSQADIDKAQTVINTITDATQKEDLQTELDKAQTELNEKNSNVINDEAKAAIDALFIDNNPANHIKPTTDQVAIDAAKAKVDKVTDLAVKADLNAEIAKAQAELDAANTEKAREAAATVAVNDLFINDNSANHIKPTTDQAKVVAAQAKVNTVTDPTKRAELQVLVDKAQNELNTKKAVDDATASVNALFADAPTNSVLKDSTTQAMIDAAKAKVDALPATTPEKTGLVTDVAKANTQFNRIAPTTIGGLTTDSTNVSGNGEPNSTIVIQNGATTIASGKVGSDGNYNFTISKQPALATITATVTKASNGKTASASTIVVAIAKDYKLTAKDYKTGDTSLTGTYGANIAKVRLFVNGTLIVQGTTSNGNYTFANIAKFITKPTDKVEVVGVDSGYVERARVTVKVTGDPVYDYNLTANDYTLGGTTITGKYGKDVSKVRLWVNDTVVGQATTNADGTYSIINVPSWVKLSTDKVEVVGVNAAYKEVARKTVVTKGASILDTSLTPKTYTKGDANLTGTFGKDISKVRLWVNGTLVKQATTNGSMFTVSDIASFITSKDDKVEVVGVNAQYNEVNRVTVPTTGFSTLDNALTAPSVYLLNSNTSNIIGTYGSNVAKVRLFVNGVVVKQAVTTAGNYSLNGIADFIKQTTDVVEVVAVDSQYKEVNRKTISVQNNPVIKDYNLTMDKASYLIGDKTITGSYGKDISFVRLAIDGVNVKTASLNNGIFTLNGVDGSVKDGTHLVEIVASDAGYKEVKRITVTVK
;
A
#
# COMPACT_ATOMS: atom_id res chain seq x y z
N MET A 1 40.37 -47.33 -28.66
CA MET A 1 41.79 -47.78 -28.58
C MET A 1 41.83 -49.28 -28.33
N ASN A 2 42.90 -49.96 -28.76
CA ASN A 2 43.21 -51.41 -28.64
C ASN A 2 42.65 -52.12 -27.38
N LYS A 3 42.13 -53.36 -27.47
CA LYS A 3 42.93 -54.59 -27.65
C LYS A 3 42.12 -55.81 -28.16
N ASN A 4 42.83 -56.74 -28.82
CA ASN A 4 42.39 -58.09 -29.24
C ASN A 4 42.55 -59.15 -28.12
N ILE A 5 41.97 -60.37 -28.26
CA ILE A 5 42.66 -61.72 -28.24
C ILE A 5 41.73 -62.96 -28.00
N LYS A 6 41.77 -63.97 -28.93
CA LYS A 6 41.55 -65.46 -28.80
C LYS A 6 40.21 -66.06 -28.25
N LYS A 7 39.86 -67.36 -28.39
CA LYS A 7 39.88 -68.40 -29.50
C LYS A 7 39.26 -69.78 -29.02
N VAL A 8 38.34 -70.39 -29.81
CA VAL A 8 38.12 -71.87 -30.15
C VAL A 8 37.87 -73.00 -29.08
N ALA A 9 36.84 -73.89 -29.28
CA ALA A 9 36.75 -75.35 -28.87
C ALA A 9 35.46 -76.17 -29.35
N THR A 10 35.51 -77.50 -29.73
CA THR A 10 34.39 -78.45 -30.22
C THR A 10 34.80 -79.99 -30.40
N VAL A 11 33.95 -81.11 -30.55
CA VAL A 11 34.17 -82.52 -31.27
C VAL A 11 33.30 -83.89 -30.94
N ILE A 12 33.02 -84.94 -31.87
CA ILE A 12 32.48 -86.46 -31.77
C ILE A 12 32.15 -87.30 -33.19
N LEU A 13 31.83 -88.62 -33.64
CA LEU A 13 31.60 -90.18 -33.37
C LEU A 13 31.63 -91.32 -34.61
N ALA A 14 31.08 -92.64 -34.61
CA ALA A 14 31.21 -93.88 -35.60
C ALA A 14 30.18 -95.19 -35.52
N THR A 15 29.98 -96.45 -36.19
CA THR A 15 30.24 -97.39 -37.46
C THR A 15 29.58 -98.92 -37.53
N ASN A 16 29.60 -99.84 -38.64
CA ASN A 16 29.47 -101.45 -38.85
C ASN A 16 28.50 -102.18 -39.99
N VAL A 17 28.30 -103.51 -40.51
CA VAL A 17 28.96 -104.93 -40.87
C VAL A 17 28.13 -106.22 -41.56
N LEU A 18 28.64 -107.12 -42.54
CA LEU A 18 28.47 -108.64 -43.08
C LEU A 18 27.19 -109.42 -43.80
N ALA A 19 27.00 -110.68 -44.46
CA ALA A 19 27.58 -112.05 -45.09
C ALA A 19 26.49 -113.02 -45.91
N SER A 20 26.44 -114.29 -46.58
CA SER A 20 27.11 -115.60 -47.21
C SER A 20 26.10 -116.61 -48.09
N THR A 21 26.08 -117.90 -48.72
CA THR A 21 26.82 -119.19 -49.35
C THR A 21 25.85 -120.47 -49.84
N ILE A 22 25.88 -121.71 -50.60
CA ILE A 22 26.56 -122.79 -51.60
C ILE A 22 25.52 -123.89 -52.33
N ILE A 23 25.52 -125.12 -53.08
CA ILE A 23 26.23 -126.42 -53.72
C ILE A 23 25.46 -127.18 -55.01
N SER A 24 25.44 -128.43 -55.72
CA SER A 24 25.96 -129.93 -55.93
C SER A 24 25.58 -130.82 -57.32
N THR A 25 25.90 -132.17 -57.65
CA THR A 25 25.70 -133.05 -58.99
C THR A 25 25.82 -134.72 -59.12
N LEU A 26 25.53 -135.56 -60.26
CA LEU A 26 25.94 -137.07 -60.69
C LEU A 26 25.31 -137.95 -62.00
N PRO A 27 25.83 -139.16 -62.61
CA PRO A 27 25.42 -140.08 -63.86
C PRO A 27 25.42 -141.76 -63.84
N VAL A 28 25.38 -142.88 -64.76
CA VAL A 28 25.51 -143.53 -66.23
C VAL A 28 24.82 -145.04 -66.46
N GLY A 29 24.81 -146.12 -67.42
CA GLY A 29 25.28 -146.84 -68.77
C GLY A 29 24.70 -148.39 -69.05
N THR A 30 24.78 -149.46 -70.01
CA THR A 30 25.25 -150.13 -71.40
C THR A 30 24.45 -151.52 -71.85
N GLN A 31 24.52 -152.59 -72.80
CA GLN A 31 25.18 -153.39 -74.02
C GLN A 31 24.31 -154.70 -74.60
N ALA A 32 24.46 -155.77 -75.54
CA ALA A 32 25.15 -156.38 -76.83
C ALA A 32 24.65 -157.87 -77.44
N ALA A 33 24.89 -158.47 -78.72
CA ALA A 33 24.47 -159.90 -79.32
C ALA A 33 24.95 -160.58 -80.77
N THR A 34 24.73 -161.92 -81.21
CA THR A 34 25.19 -162.73 -82.53
C THR A 34 24.47 -164.10 -83.16
N VAL A 35 24.64 -164.65 -84.48
CA VAL A 35 24.10 -166.00 -85.18
C VAL A 35 24.86 -166.84 -86.38
N ALA A 36 24.24 -167.66 -87.37
CA ALA A 36 24.65 -169.02 -88.07
C ALA A 36 24.42 -169.46 -89.68
N PRO A 37 24.31 -170.75 -90.27
CA PRO A 37 24.47 -171.16 -91.78
C PRO A 37 23.37 -171.93 -92.71
N THR A 38 23.48 -172.07 -94.11
CA THR A 38 22.58 -172.71 -95.23
C THR A 38 23.09 -172.76 -96.78
N SER A 39 22.31 -173.21 -97.86
CA SER A 39 22.51 -173.31 -99.40
C SER A 39 22.11 -172.09 -100.31
N ILE A 40 22.22 -172.08 -101.67
CA ILE A 40 22.09 -170.84 -102.52
C ILE A 40 20.75 -170.09 -102.43
N THR A 41 19.60 -170.77 -102.47
CA THR A 41 18.30 -170.10 -102.31
C THR A 41 18.20 -169.48 -100.91
N GLU A 42 18.57 -170.26 -99.90
CA GLU A 42 18.58 -169.85 -98.49
C GLU A 42 19.61 -168.73 -98.22
N VAL A 43 20.70 -168.64 -98.99
CA VAL A 43 21.68 -167.55 -98.97
C VAL A 43 21.05 -166.26 -99.51
N ARG A 44 20.33 -166.33 -100.65
CA ARG A 44 19.62 -165.16 -101.20
C ARG A 44 18.55 -164.67 -100.23
N GLU A 45 17.79 -165.58 -99.60
CA GLU A 45 16.79 -165.27 -98.59
C GLU A 45 17.42 -164.63 -97.33
N ALA A 46 18.54 -165.17 -96.84
CA ALA A 46 19.23 -164.61 -95.68
C ALA A 46 19.81 -163.20 -95.93
N VAL A 47 20.34 -162.93 -97.13
CA VAL A 47 20.80 -161.59 -97.49
C VAL A 47 19.63 -160.63 -97.72
N ALA A 48 18.51 -161.10 -98.29
CA ALA A 48 17.31 -160.29 -98.46
C ALA A 48 16.67 -159.91 -97.11
N GLY A 49 16.68 -160.83 -96.13
CA GLY A 49 16.11 -160.62 -94.79
C GLY A 49 16.76 -159.51 -93.95
N LEU A 50 17.92 -158.98 -94.37
CA LEU A 50 18.57 -157.82 -93.77
C LEU A 50 17.90 -156.48 -94.14
N PHE A 51 17.08 -156.46 -95.20
CA PHE A 51 16.48 -155.25 -95.76
C PHE A 51 14.95 -155.26 -95.63
N ASN A 52 14.36 -154.07 -95.46
CA ASN A 52 12.96 -153.84 -95.77
C ASN A 52 12.84 -153.38 -97.23
N LYS A 53 11.74 -153.74 -97.89
CA LYS A 53 11.45 -153.36 -99.27
C LYS A 53 10.12 -152.62 -99.34
N VAL A 54 10.13 -151.43 -99.93
CA VAL A 54 8.92 -150.66 -100.26
C VAL A 54 8.83 -150.52 -101.77
N SER A 55 7.66 -150.84 -102.31
CA SER A 55 7.32 -150.69 -103.73
C SER A 55 6.41 -149.48 -103.90
N PHE A 56 6.72 -148.63 -104.87
CA PHE A 56 5.96 -147.42 -105.19
C PHE A 56 5.06 -147.64 -106.43
N PRO A 57 4.02 -146.81 -106.65
CA PRO A 57 3.07 -147.01 -107.75
C PRO A 57 3.65 -146.88 -109.17
N ASP A 58 4.86 -146.34 -109.31
CA ASP A 58 5.64 -146.31 -110.55
C ASP A 58 6.39 -147.63 -110.85
N ASN A 59 6.13 -148.66 -110.02
CA ASN A 59 6.78 -149.96 -110.05
C ASN A 59 8.29 -149.94 -109.71
N THR A 60 8.80 -148.82 -109.16
CA THR A 60 10.12 -148.80 -108.51
C THR A 60 10.03 -149.43 -107.13
N SER A 61 11.10 -150.11 -106.71
CA SER A 61 11.20 -150.67 -105.36
C SER A 61 12.57 -150.36 -104.77
N TYR A 62 12.58 -149.74 -103.60
CA TYR A 62 13.80 -149.43 -102.87
C TYR A 62 13.94 -150.39 -101.68
N GLU A 63 15.14 -150.99 -101.56
CA GLU A 63 15.54 -151.80 -100.41
C GLU A 63 16.41 -150.94 -99.48
N TYR A 64 16.02 -150.85 -98.20
CA TYR A 64 16.74 -150.10 -97.17
C TYR A 64 16.98 -150.97 -95.94
N LEU A 65 18.00 -150.63 -95.15
CA LEU A 65 18.36 -151.43 -93.98
C LEU A 65 17.20 -151.47 -92.99
N LYS A 66 16.84 -152.68 -92.55
CA LYS A 66 15.80 -152.88 -91.54
C LYS A 66 16.37 -152.51 -90.17
N GLU A 67 15.68 -151.67 -89.39
CA GLU A 67 16.15 -151.22 -88.06
C GLU A 67 16.36 -152.38 -87.07
N SER A 68 15.69 -153.53 -87.28
CA SER A 68 15.90 -154.75 -86.49
C SER A 68 17.08 -155.61 -86.97
N THR A 69 17.85 -155.19 -87.98
CA THR A 69 19.01 -155.94 -88.47
C THR A 69 20.16 -155.82 -87.50
N THR A 70 20.46 -156.94 -86.86
CA THR A 70 21.54 -157.06 -85.87
C THR A 70 22.80 -157.65 -86.52
N GLN A 71 23.97 -157.42 -85.90
CA GLN A 71 25.22 -158.11 -86.26
C GLN A 71 25.06 -159.63 -86.30
N ALA A 72 24.13 -160.16 -85.50
CA ALA A 72 23.73 -161.55 -85.50
C ALA A 72 23.25 -162.04 -86.87
N MET A 73 22.33 -161.31 -87.50
CA MET A 73 21.76 -161.64 -88.81
C MET A 73 22.78 -161.44 -89.94
N ILE A 74 23.65 -160.41 -89.83
CA ILE A 74 24.77 -160.17 -90.75
C ILE A 74 25.73 -161.37 -90.74
N ASN A 75 26.12 -161.83 -89.54
CA ASN A 75 26.99 -162.99 -89.36
C ASN A 75 26.32 -164.28 -89.88
N GLU A 76 24.99 -164.40 -89.72
CA GLU A 76 24.24 -165.52 -90.29
C GLU A 76 24.36 -165.52 -91.82
N ALA A 77 23.91 -164.47 -92.50
CA ALA A 77 23.96 -164.36 -93.95
C ALA A 77 25.37 -164.56 -94.53
N ARG A 78 26.42 -164.09 -93.84
CA ARG A 78 27.83 -164.31 -94.21
C ARG A 78 28.28 -165.76 -94.05
N THR A 79 27.85 -166.43 -92.99
CA THR A 79 28.15 -167.86 -92.74
C THR A 79 27.40 -168.74 -93.74
N LYS A 80 26.16 -168.38 -94.08
CA LYS A 80 25.37 -168.98 -95.18
C LYS A 80 26.12 -168.87 -96.51
N LEU A 81 26.49 -167.66 -96.91
CA LEU A 81 27.19 -167.37 -98.18
C LEU A 81 28.52 -168.13 -98.32
N ASN A 82 29.25 -168.32 -97.22
CA ASN A 82 30.53 -169.02 -97.24
C ASN A 82 30.39 -170.52 -97.52
N ASN A 83 29.36 -171.18 -96.96
CA ASN A 83 29.17 -172.63 -97.00
C ASN A 83 28.45 -173.16 -98.27
N CYS A 84 27.99 -172.28 -99.15
CA CYS A 84 27.26 -172.69 -100.36
C CYS A 84 28.16 -173.29 -101.44
N SER A 85 27.82 -174.50 -101.92
CA SER A 85 28.48 -175.23 -103.00
C SER A 85 28.08 -174.75 -104.40
N ASP A 86 26.79 -174.49 -104.64
CA ASP A 86 26.22 -174.21 -105.96
C ASP A 86 26.06 -172.69 -106.21
N ILE A 87 27.15 -171.93 -106.10
CA ILE A 87 27.18 -170.48 -106.32
C ILE A 87 28.26 -170.06 -107.31
N THR A 88 27.93 -169.16 -108.24
CA THR A 88 28.91 -168.60 -109.17
C THR A 88 29.83 -167.57 -108.47
N PRO A 89 31.12 -167.46 -108.83
CA PRO A 89 32.03 -166.52 -108.18
C PRO A 89 31.57 -165.05 -108.26
N THR A 90 30.97 -164.65 -109.37
CA THR A 90 30.41 -163.31 -109.59
C THR A 90 29.28 -163.00 -108.62
N GLU A 91 28.37 -163.96 -108.41
CA GLU A 91 27.25 -163.80 -107.48
C GLU A 91 27.72 -163.84 -106.02
N LYS A 92 28.71 -164.67 -105.69
CA LYS A 92 29.33 -164.69 -104.35
C LYS A 92 29.94 -163.35 -103.97
N ASN A 93 30.65 -162.69 -104.90
CA ASN A 93 31.19 -161.34 -104.69
C ASN A 93 30.09 -160.28 -104.56
N SER A 94 29.03 -160.35 -105.38
CA SER A 94 27.89 -159.41 -105.30
C SER A 94 27.21 -159.46 -103.95
N LEU A 95 26.90 -160.67 -103.45
CA LEU A 95 26.26 -160.86 -102.15
C LEU A 95 27.18 -160.49 -100.99
N ASN A 96 28.49 -160.80 -101.07
CA ASN A 96 29.45 -160.41 -100.03
C ASN A 96 29.59 -158.89 -99.90
N ASN A 97 29.59 -158.17 -101.02
CA ASN A 97 29.62 -156.71 -101.03
C ASN A 97 28.35 -156.10 -100.41
N ARG A 98 27.16 -156.69 -100.64
CA ARG A 98 25.93 -156.26 -99.96
C ARG A 98 26.03 -156.40 -98.44
N ILE A 99 26.55 -157.52 -97.94
CA ILE A 99 26.72 -157.77 -96.50
C ILE A 99 27.71 -156.76 -95.87
N ASN A 100 28.84 -156.49 -96.55
CA ASN A 100 29.85 -155.55 -96.04
C ASN A 100 29.35 -154.09 -95.98
N LEU A 101 28.46 -153.68 -96.89
CA LEU A 101 27.87 -152.34 -96.88
C LEU A 101 26.94 -152.12 -95.67
N VAL A 102 26.18 -153.15 -95.29
CA VAL A 102 25.33 -153.15 -94.09
C VAL A 102 26.17 -152.99 -92.82
N GLU A 103 27.31 -153.67 -92.75
CA GLU A 103 28.19 -153.67 -91.58
C GLU A 103 28.85 -152.29 -91.32
N GLN A 104 29.09 -151.49 -92.37
CA GLN A 104 29.52 -150.08 -92.19
C GLN A 104 28.42 -149.18 -91.63
N GLN A 105 27.16 -149.39 -92.04
CA GLN A 105 26.05 -148.49 -91.67
C GLN A 105 25.64 -148.61 -90.18
N LEU A 106 25.87 -149.76 -89.55
CA LEU A 106 25.50 -150.01 -88.15
C LEU A 106 26.35 -149.22 -87.13
N ALA A 107 27.46 -148.60 -87.56
CA ALA A 107 28.50 -148.07 -86.66
C ALA A 107 28.38 -146.59 -86.26
N VAL A 108 27.33 -145.85 -86.68
CA VAL A 108 27.41 -144.37 -86.85
C VAL A 108 26.36 -143.55 -86.07
N SER A 109 25.71 -144.08 -85.01
CA SER A 109 24.60 -143.38 -84.31
C SER A 109 24.72 -143.32 -82.76
N MET A 110 24.73 -142.11 -82.16
CA MET A 110 24.69 -141.86 -80.69
C MET A 110 24.08 -140.48 -80.33
N ASN A 111 23.22 -140.38 -79.29
CA ASN A 111 22.51 -139.15 -78.86
C ASN A 111 22.90 -138.66 -77.44
N PHE A 112 22.79 -137.35 -77.11
CA PHE A 112 22.93 -136.77 -75.75
C PHE A 112 22.13 -135.44 -75.52
N THR A 113 22.18 -134.85 -74.29
CA THR A 113 21.09 -134.05 -73.65
C THR A 113 21.54 -132.70 -72.97
N LEU A 114 20.58 -131.92 -72.43
CA LEU A 114 20.57 -130.47 -72.06
C LEU A 114 21.28 -129.95 -70.76
N ASP A 115 21.23 -128.61 -70.53
CA ASP A 115 22.15 -127.80 -69.69
C ASP A 115 21.50 -126.72 -68.74
N LYS A 116 22.33 -125.93 -68.01
CA LYS A 116 22.04 -125.01 -66.86
C LYS A 116 21.38 -123.63 -67.12
N ASN A 117 20.96 -122.96 -66.01
CA ASN A 117 20.40 -121.58 -65.91
C ASN A 117 21.40 -120.55 -65.33
N PHE A 118 21.16 -119.24 -65.54
CA PHE A 118 21.99 -118.09 -65.05
C PHE A 118 21.17 -116.86 -64.58
N ASP A 119 21.73 -115.98 -63.73
CA ASP A 119 21.11 -114.74 -63.18
C ASP A 119 21.68 -113.46 -63.81
N VAL A 120 20.88 -112.72 -64.58
CA VAL A 120 21.35 -111.53 -65.32
C VAL A 120 21.61 -110.29 -64.46
N THR A 121 21.31 -110.35 -63.17
CA THR A 121 21.62 -109.27 -62.21
C THR A 121 22.96 -109.47 -61.49
N LYS A 122 23.67 -110.58 -61.74
CA LYS A 122 24.91 -110.94 -61.04
C LYS A 122 26.01 -111.55 -61.91
N ASP A 123 25.66 -112.30 -62.96
CA ASP A 123 26.60 -113.14 -63.70
C ASP A 123 27.06 -112.51 -65.03
N ASN A 124 28.38 -112.35 -65.21
CA ASN A 124 29.00 -112.12 -66.52
C ASN A 124 29.31 -113.47 -67.19
N ILE A 125 28.65 -113.78 -68.30
CA ILE A 125 28.64 -115.14 -68.89
C ILE A 125 29.45 -115.19 -70.18
N THR A 126 30.47 -116.08 -70.22
CA THR A 126 31.18 -116.48 -71.44
C THR A 126 31.46 -117.98 -71.37
N HIS A 127 31.19 -118.74 -72.44
CA HIS A 127 31.41 -120.19 -72.47
C HIS A 127 31.85 -120.67 -73.85
N ILE A 128 32.81 -121.61 -73.88
CA ILE A 128 33.46 -122.11 -75.11
C ILE A 128 33.70 -123.61 -74.96
N TYR A 129 33.35 -124.39 -75.99
CA TYR A 129 33.66 -125.83 -76.10
C TYR A 129 34.47 -126.11 -77.36
N ASN A 130 35.46 -127.00 -77.26
CA ASN A 130 36.29 -127.50 -78.37
C ASN A 130 36.33 -129.03 -78.33
N LEU A 131 36.22 -129.69 -79.49
CA LEU A 131 36.46 -131.14 -79.65
C LEU A 131 37.20 -131.41 -80.98
N PRO A 132 37.98 -132.51 -81.08
CA PRO A 132 38.98 -132.68 -82.13
C PRO A 132 38.42 -133.21 -83.45
N SER A 133 38.96 -132.73 -84.56
CA SER A 133 38.59 -133.12 -85.92
C SER A 133 39.56 -134.15 -86.52
N ASN A 134 39.07 -135.33 -86.87
CA ASN A 134 39.72 -136.24 -87.82
C ASN A 134 38.65 -136.84 -88.76
N ASN A 135 38.87 -136.72 -90.07
CA ASN A 135 38.10 -137.27 -91.20
C ASN A 135 36.60 -136.89 -91.34
N LEU A 136 36.37 -135.93 -92.24
CA LEU A 136 35.46 -136.04 -93.40
C LEU A 136 34.04 -136.60 -93.17
N LEU A 137 33.08 -135.69 -92.95
CA LEU A 137 31.65 -135.95 -93.15
C LEU A 137 31.22 -135.52 -94.57
N PRO A 138 30.33 -136.27 -95.26
CA PRO A 138 29.65 -135.80 -96.47
C PRO A 138 28.53 -134.78 -96.14
N ALA A 139 28.02 -134.09 -97.16
CA ALA A 139 27.12 -132.95 -97.02
C ALA A 139 25.72 -133.25 -96.43
N ASN A 140 25.04 -132.17 -95.99
CA ASN A 140 23.65 -132.08 -95.49
C ASN A 140 23.40 -132.42 -94.01
N PHE A 141 23.90 -131.58 -93.09
CA PHE A 141 23.49 -131.54 -91.68
C PHE A 141 22.97 -130.15 -91.26
N TYR A 142 22.17 -130.12 -90.19
CA TYR A 142 21.47 -128.93 -89.67
C TYR A 142 21.84 -128.66 -88.20
N LEU A 143 21.74 -127.39 -87.78
CA LEU A 143 22.00 -126.92 -86.42
C LEU A 143 20.74 -126.28 -85.82
N ARG A 144 20.45 -126.51 -84.53
CA ARG A 144 19.33 -125.87 -83.81
C ARG A 144 19.72 -125.38 -82.41
N SER A 145 19.29 -124.16 -82.07
CA SER A 145 19.51 -123.52 -80.76
C SER A 145 18.27 -122.79 -80.24
N ARG A 146 18.13 -122.71 -78.91
CA ARG A 146 17.02 -122.02 -78.20
C ARG A 146 17.53 -121.31 -76.94
N LEU A 147 16.96 -120.15 -76.66
CA LEU A 147 17.24 -119.31 -75.49
C LEU A 147 15.90 -118.93 -74.83
N TYR A 148 15.74 -119.23 -73.54
CA TYR A 148 14.54 -118.95 -72.75
C TYR A 148 14.81 -117.83 -71.74
N PHE A 149 13.85 -116.93 -71.55
CA PHE A 149 13.90 -115.79 -70.62
C PHE A 149 12.91 -115.99 -69.48
N PHE A 150 13.30 -115.64 -68.25
CA PHE A 150 12.45 -115.82 -67.07
C PHE A 150 12.41 -114.56 -66.19
N ASP A 151 11.27 -114.36 -65.52
CA ASP A 151 11.04 -113.28 -64.55
C ASP A 151 11.76 -113.55 -63.20
N ALA A 152 11.57 -112.65 -62.24
CA ALA A 152 12.11 -112.79 -60.89
C ALA A 152 11.55 -113.99 -60.08
N ASN A 153 10.50 -114.65 -60.56
CA ASN A 153 9.84 -115.80 -59.93
C ASN A 153 10.11 -117.12 -60.69
N HIS A 154 10.99 -117.09 -61.71
CA HIS A 154 11.24 -118.19 -62.65
C HIS A 154 10.06 -118.58 -63.57
N ASN A 155 9.10 -117.69 -63.80
CA ASN A 155 8.12 -117.85 -64.89
C ASN A 155 8.80 -117.60 -66.23
N ASN A 156 8.57 -118.45 -67.24
CA ASN A 156 9.06 -118.21 -68.60
C ASN A 156 8.26 -117.06 -69.25
N ILE A 157 8.96 -116.00 -69.64
CA ILE A 157 8.41 -114.76 -70.21
C ILE A 157 8.87 -114.50 -71.66
N GLY A 158 9.60 -115.42 -72.28
CA GLY A 158 10.02 -115.27 -73.68
C GLY A 158 10.92 -116.40 -74.20
N LEU A 159 10.88 -116.62 -75.51
CA LEU A 159 11.71 -117.62 -76.21
C LEU A 159 12.27 -117.02 -77.49
N MET A 160 13.58 -117.19 -77.70
CA MET A 160 14.22 -117.01 -79.00
C MET A 160 14.77 -118.33 -79.52
N SER A 161 14.61 -118.59 -80.82
CA SER A 161 15.17 -119.79 -81.45
C SER A 161 15.76 -119.53 -82.82
N THR A 162 16.63 -120.43 -83.26
CA THR A 162 17.19 -120.47 -84.61
C THR A 162 17.42 -121.91 -85.05
N THR A 163 17.25 -122.16 -86.35
CA THR A 163 17.58 -123.44 -87.02
C THR A 163 18.28 -123.08 -88.33
N SER A 164 19.35 -123.77 -88.71
CA SER A 164 20.13 -123.39 -89.91
C SER A 164 20.77 -124.59 -90.62
N LEU A 165 20.89 -124.46 -91.94
CA LEU A 165 21.66 -125.34 -92.82
C LEU A 165 23.15 -125.01 -92.74
N ILE A 166 24.01 -126.04 -92.77
CA ILE A 166 25.46 -125.84 -92.84
C ILE A 166 25.89 -125.80 -94.31
N SER A 167 25.97 -124.59 -94.86
CA SER A 167 26.66 -124.27 -96.11
C SER A 167 27.32 -122.89 -95.97
N ASP A 168 28.65 -122.87 -95.97
CA ASP A 168 29.58 -121.73 -95.98
C ASP A 168 29.09 -120.35 -95.47
N GLY A 169 29.47 -120.01 -94.24
CA GLY A 169 29.81 -118.64 -93.88
C GLY A 169 28.70 -117.65 -93.51
N VAL A 170 27.45 -118.10 -93.33
CA VAL A 170 26.32 -117.20 -92.97
C VAL A 170 25.99 -117.26 -91.48
N SER A 171 25.94 -116.11 -90.81
CA SER A 171 25.42 -115.98 -89.44
C SER A 171 23.90 -115.87 -89.43
N ALA A 172 23.24 -116.70 -88.63
CA ALA A 172 21.79 -116.67 -88.46
C ALA A 172 21.42 -115.94 -87.15
N PRO A 173 20.90 -114.70 -87.19
CA PRO A 173 20.41 -114.03 -86.01
C PRO A 173 19.19 -114.76 -85.45
N PHE A 174 19.06 -114.80 -84.11
CA PHE A 174 17.83 -115.23 -83.46
C PHE A 174 16.67 -114.36 -83.94
N ARG A 175 15.54 -114.99 -84.30
CA ARG A 175 14.29 -114.27 -84.56
C ARG A 175 13.47 -114.22 -83.27
N PRO A 176 12.95 -113.05 -82.87
CA PRO A 176 12.16 -112.92 -81.65
C PRO A 176 10.71 -113.38 -81.85
N ASP A 177 10.39 -114.56 -81.33
CA ASP A 177 9.01 -114.98 -81.08
C ASP A 177 8.57 -114.41 -79.71
N ILE A 178 8.24 -113.11 -79.72
CA ILE A 178 7.89 -112.26 -78.55
C ILE A 178 9.10 -111.90 -77.67
N LEU A 179 9.33 -110.59 -77.49
CA LEU A 179 10.31 -110.04 -76.54
C LEU A 179 9.60 -109.47 -75.29
N PRO A 180 9.97 -109.88 -74.08
CA PRO A 180 9.52 -109.22 -72.85
C PRO A 180 10.21 -107.87 -72.64
N ASN A 181 9.66 -107.04 -71.76
CA ASN A 181 10.21 -105.72 -71.44
C ASN A 181 11.47 -105.85 -70.57
N ALA A 182 12.49 -105.02 -70.83
CA ALA A 182 13.84 -105.19 -70.27
C ALA A 182 13.95 -104.97 -68.75
N LYS A 183 12.89 -104.46 -68.11
CA LYS A 183 12.80 -104.30 -66.65
C LYS A 183 12.38 -105.57 -65.90
N ASP A 184 11.80 -106.55 -66.61
CA ASP A 184 11.09 -107.68 -66.00
C ASP A 184 11.88 -109.01 -66.05
N VAL A 185 12.98 -109.06 -66.81
CA VAL A 185 13.84 -110.24 -66.99
C VAL A 185 14.84 -110.38 -65.84
N LYS A 186 14.98 -111.59 -65.28
CA LYS A 186 15.96 -111.89 -64.21
C LYS A 186 16.81 -113.14 -64.42
N TYR A 187 16.34 -114.13 -65.17
CA TYR A 187 17.13 -115.33 -65.48
C TYR A 187 17.05 -115.71 -66.96
N ILE A 188 18.10 -116.40 -67.45
CA ILE A 188 18.17 -116.91 -68.82
C ILE A 188 18.66 -118.37 -68.81
N GLN A 189 18.12 -119.20 -69.71
CA GLN A 189 18.57 -120.58 -69.97
C GLN A 189 18.86 -120.78 -71.46
N TYR A 190 19.97 -121.43 -71.79
CA TYR A 190 20.35 -121.76 -73.17
C TYR A 190 20.29 -123.27 -73.45
N SER A 191 20.02 -123.66 -74.69
CA SER A 191 20.05 -125.04 -75.14
C SER A 191 20.41 -125.14 -76.63
N TYR A 192 21.17 -126.17 -76.99
CA TYR A 192 21.66 -126.38 -78.35
C TYR A 192 21.71 -127.87 -78.71
N SER A 193 21.86 -128.19 -80.00
CA SER A 193 22.15 -129.55 -80.46
C SER A 193 23.02 -129.48 -81.73
N VAL A 194 24.27 -129.96 -81.64
CA VAL A 194 25.23 -129.96 -82.76
C VAL A 194 26.17 -131.16 -82.68
N TYR A 195 26.44 -131.81 -83.81
CA TYR A 195 27.63 -132.63 -84.01
C TYR A 195 28.74 -131.74 -84.58
N SER A 196 29.83 -131.59 -83.82
CA SER A 196 31.13 -131.01 -84.24
C SER A 196 31.12 -129.79 -85.19
N GLY A 197 31.15 -128.58 -84.63
CA GLY A 197 31.44 -127.35 -85.37
C GLY A 197 31.70 -126.16 -84.43
N THR A 198 32.63 -125.28 -84.81
CA THR A 198 33.01 -124.11 -83.99
C THR A 198 32.06 -122.94 -84.24
N PHE A 199 31.62 -122.25 -83.18
CA PHE A 199 30.73 -121.09 -83.26
C PHE A 199 31.22 -119.96 -82.36
N ASN A 200 31.10 -118.71 -82.82
CA ASN A 200 31.43 -117.49 -82.07
C ASN A 200 30.18 -116.63 -81.94
N CYS A 201 29.92 -116.12 -80.73
CA CYS A 201 28.93 -115.08 -80.49
C CYS A 201 29.53 -113.93 -79.67
N GLN A 202 29.12 -112.71 -79.99
CA GLN A 202 29.41 -111.49 -79.26
C GLN A 202 28.07 -110.84 -78.91
N LEU A 203 27.96 -110.29 -77.71
CA LEU A 203 26.78 -109.56 -77.25
C LEU A 203 27.24 -108.16 -76.82
N SER A 204 26.69 -107.12 -77.43
CA SER A 204 27.08 -105.73 -77.20
C SER A 204 25.88 -104.79 -77.20
N ASN A 205 26.06 -103.62 -76.57
CA ASN A 205 25.11 -102.51 -76.43
C ASN A 205 23.94 -102.73 -75.45
N PHE A 206 24.20 -102.43 -74.17
CA PHE A 206 23.24 -101.77 -73.28
C PHE A 206 23.96 -100.57 -72.64
N THR A 207 23.37 -99.38 -72.71
CA THR A 207 23.96 -98.13 -72.20
C THR A 207 22.98 -97.44 -71.27
N LYS A 208 23.45 -96.97 -70.11
CA LYS A 208 22.67 -96.34 -69.04
C LYS A 208 23.60 -95.36 -68.28
N GLU A 209 23.01 -94.52 -67.42
CA GLU A 209 23.68 -93.66 -66.42
C GLU A 209 24.26 -92.32 -66.95
N ILE A 210 23.36 -91.40 -67.33
CA ILE A 210 23.60 -89.94 -67.28
C ILE A 210 22.37 -89.18 -66.74
N SER A 211 21.15 -89.43 -67.23
CA SER A 211 19.99 -88.54 -66.94
C SER A 211 19.40 -88.62 -65.52
N VAL A 212 19.78 -89.61 -64.71
CA VAL A 212 19.24 -89.76 -63.34
C VAL A 212 19.83 -88.72 -62.37
N ASP A 213 21.11 -88.38 -62.53
CA ASP A 213 21.81 -87.50 -61.59
C ASP A 213 21.39 -86.03 -61.72
N ALA A 214 20.93 -85.61 -62.90
CA ALA A 214 20.41 -84.27 -63.13
C ALA A 214 19.04 -84.03 -62.47
N ALA A 215 18.16 -85.04 -62.48
CA ALA A 215 16.87 -84.97 -61.76
C ALA A 215 17.11 -84.86 -60.24
N ASN A 216 17.89 -85.78 -59.66
CA ASN A 216 18.26 -85.77 -58.25
C ASN A 216 18.87 -84.42 -57.80
N ALA A 217 19.63 -83.74 -58.67
CA ALA A 217 20.22 -82.45 -58.37
C ALA A 217 19.19 -81.31 -58.29
N VAL A 218 18.17 -81.30 -59.17
CA VAL A 218 17.08 -80.31 -59.15
C VAL A 218 16.11 -80.57 -57.99
N ASP A 219 15.73 -81.83 -57.78
CA ASP A 219 14.86 -82.24 -56.66
C ASP A 219 15.46 -81.75 -55.32
N SER A 220 16.78 -81.83 -55.15
CA SER A 220 17.49 -81.41 -53.93
C SER A 220 17.43 -79.91 -53.60
N LEU A 221 16.85 -79.08 -54.46
CA LEU A 221 16.60 -77.66 -54.21
C LEU A 221 15.26 -77.42 -53.47
N PHE A 222 14.34 -78.39 -53.52
CA PHE A 222 12.97 -78.27 -53.05
C PHE A 222 12.69 -79.10 -51.79
N ILE A 223 11.63 -78.73 -51.06
CA ILE A 223 11.18 -79.46 -49.87
C ILE A 223 10.71 -80.87 -50.27
N ASP A 224 11.22 -81.90 -49.58
CA ASP A 224 11.01 -83.33 -49.85
C ASP A 224 11.34 -83.81 -51.29
N GLY A 225 12.03 -83.00 -52.12
CA GLY A 225 12.20 -83.31 -53.55
C GLY A 225 10.97 -82.99 -54.41
N ASP A 226 10.07 -82.12 -53.94
CA ASP A 226 8.80 -81.81 -54.60
C ASP A 226 8.66 -80.30 -54.79
N SER A 227 8.80 -79.83 -56.03
CA SER A 227 8.76 -78.40 -56.32
C SER A 227 7.41 -77.74 -56.02
N SER A 228 6.31 -78.49 -55.88
CA SER A 228 5.02 -77.93 -55.48
C SER A 228 5.00 -77.43 -54.03
N LYS A 229 5.98 -77.84 -53.20
CA LYS A 229 6.16 -77.41 -51.81
C LYS A 229 7.09 -76.21 -51.65
N GLY A 230 7.76 -75.79 -52.72
CA GLY A 230 8.72 -74.69 -52.74
C GLY A 230 10.12 -75.05 -52.21
N ILE A 231 11.03 -74.09 -52.27
CA ILE A 231 12.46 -74.28 -51.96
C ILE A 231 12.76 -74.64 -50.50
N ARG A 232 13.82 -75.42 -50.28
CA ARG A 232 14.30 -75.74 -48.92
C ARG A 232 14.83 -74.49 -48.19
N GLU A 233 14.71 -74.47 -46.87
CA GLU A 233 14.94 -73.24 -46.09
C GLU A 233 16.40 -72.73 -46.18
N ASP A 234 17.37 -73.64 -46.26
CA ASP A 234 18.80 -73.36 -46.35
C ASP A 234 19.33 -73.29 -47.80
N LEU A 235 18.44 -73.20 -48.79
CA LEU A 235 18.84 -73.11 -50.20
C LEU A 235 19.73 -71.88 -50.44
N SER A 236 20.88 -72.11 -51.06
CA SER A 236 21.82 -71.05 -51.44
C SER A 236 21.95 -70.93 -52.97
N GLN A 237 22.36 -69.75 -53.46
CA GLN A 237 22.66 -69.56 -54.88
C GLN A 237 23.67 -70.61 -55.39
N ALA A 238 24.68 -70.91 -54.57
CA ALA A 238 25.70 -71.90 -54.88
C ALA A 238 25.17 -73.34 -54.97
N ASP A 239 23.93 -73.63 -54.58
CA ASP A 239 23.28 -74.93 -54.79
C ASP A 239 22.52 -74.97 -56.12
N ILE A 240 21.86 -73.87 -56.48
CA ILE A 240 21.26 -73.67 -57.80
C ILE A 240 22.35 -73.72 -58.88
N ASP A 241 23.49 -73.06 -58.65
CA ASP A 241 24.65 -73.08 -59.55
C ASP A 241 25.20 -74.51 -59.76
N LYS A 242 25.14 -75.38 -58.73
CA LYS A 242 25.53 -76.80 -58.85
C LYS A 242 24.54 -77.56 -59.72
N ALA A 243 23.23 -77.46 -59.44
CA ALA A 243 22.20 -78.13 -60.22
C ALA A 243 22.23 -77.66 -61.69
N GLN A 244 22.38 -76.36 -61.94
CA GLN A 244 22.60 -75.77 -63.27
C GLN A 244 23.81 -76.40 -63.98
N THR A 245 24.90 -76.67 -63.25
CA THR A 245 26.10 -77.31 -63.80
C THR A 245 25.82 -78.76 -64.21
N VAL A 246 25.01 -79.51 -63.46
CA VAL A 246 24.62 -80.88 -63.82
C VAL A 246 23.65 -80.89 -65.02
N ILE A 247 22.60 -80.06 -64.99
CA ILE A 247 21.66 -79.86 -66.13
C ILE A 247 22.43 -79.56 -67.42
N ASN A 248 23.51 -78.77 -67.33
CA ASN A 248 24.29 -78.41 -68.50
C ASN A 248 24.94 -79.58 -69.23
N THR A 249 25.19 -80.71 -68.55
CA THR A 249 25.76 -81.93 -69.15
C THR A 249 24.75 -82.77 -69.95
N ILE A 250 23.45 -82.51 -69.82
CA ILE A 250 22.40 -83.25 -70.53
C ILE A 250 22.39 -82.91 -72.03
N THR A 251 22.32 -83.96 -72.85
CA THR A 251 22.30 -83.88 -74.34
C THR A 251 20.89 -84.10 -74.94
N ASP A 252 19.93 -84.60 -74.15
CA ASP A 252 18.52 -84.63 -74.50
C ASP A 252 17.92 -83.23 -74.33
N ALA A 253 17.38 -82.65 -75.41
CA ALA A 253 16.89 -81.28 -75.39
C ALA A 253 15.63 -81.10 -74.54
N THR A 254 14.72 -82.09 -74.53
CA THR A 254 13.45 -81.99 -73.80
C THR A 254 13.66 -82.16 -72.29
N GLN A 255 14.40 -83.20 -71.89
CA GLN A 255 14.71 -83.42 -70.46
C GLN A 255 15.51 -82.25 -69.86
N LYS A 256 16.29 -81.54 -70.68
CA LYS A 256 17.03 -80.35 -70.24
C LYS A 256 16.12 -79.12 -70.06
N GLU A 257 15.10 -78.96 -70.90
CA GLU A 257 14.12 -77.85 -70.81
C GLU A 257 13.20 -78.02 -69.58
N ASP A 258 12.72 -79.24 -69.32
CA ASP A 258 11.92 -79.58 -68.14
C ASP A 258 12.70 -79.27 -66.84
N LEU A 259 13.93 -79.78 -66.72
CA LEU A 259 14.78 -79.58 -65.54
C LEU A 259 15.24 -78.12 -65.37
N GLN A 260 15.44 -77.38 -66.46
CA GLN A 260 15.75 -75.96 -66.41
C GLN A 260 14.55 -75.15 -65.89
N THR A 261 13.32 -75.51 -66.28
CA THR A 261 12.10 -74.82 -65.83
C THR A 261 11.94 -74.92 -64.31
N GLU A 262 12.17 -76.10 -63.72
CA GLU A 262 12.15 -76.28 -62.27
C GLU A 262 13.36 -75.61 -61.58
N LEU A 263 14.54 -75.55 -62.21
CA LEU A 263 15.67 -74.78 -61.70
C LEU A 263 15.36 -73.27 -61.64
N ASP A 264 14.80 -72.72 -62.72
CA ASP A 264 14.46 -71.29 -62.84
C ASP A 264 13.36 -70.88 -61.85
N LYS A 265 12.47 -71.82 -61.50
CA LYS A 265 11.50 -71.67 -60.39
C LYS A 265 12.21 -71.61 -59.03
N ALA A 266 13.12 -72.54 -58.72
CA ALA A 266 13.90 -72.49 -57.47
C ALA A 266 14.72 -71.19 -57.36
N GLN A 267 15.25 -70.70 -58.49
CA GLN A 267 15.95 -69.43 -58.60
C GLN A 267 15.03 -68.23 -58.32
N THR A 268 13.79 -68.28 -58.80
CA THR A 268 12.78 -67.23 -58.58
C THR A 268 12.36 -67.19 -57.12
N GLU A 269 11.99 -68.32 -56.52
CA GLU A 269 11.61 -68.40 -55.10
C GLU A 269 12.77 -67.99 -54.17
N LEU A 270 14.03 -68.30 -54.52
CA LEU A 270 15.19 -67.85 -53.76
C LEU A 270 15.39 -66.32 -53.85
N ASN A 271 15.13 -65.73 -55.02
CA ASN A 271 15.21 -64.27 -55.21
C ASN A 271 14.08 -63.54 -54.46
N GLU A 272 12.88 -64.10 -54.43
CA GLU A 272 11.75 -63.60 -53.61
C GLU A 272 12.08 -63.71 -52.12
N LYS A 273 12.58 -64.87 -51.65
CA LYS A 273 12.99 -65.08 -50.25
C LYS A 273 14.06 -64.07 -49.82
N ASN A 274 15.10 -63.87 -50.62
CA ASN A 274 16.15 -62.89 -50.32
C ASN A 274 15.61 -61.45 -50.30
N SER A 275 14.66 -61.12 -51.18
CA SER A 275 14.00 -59.81 -51.19
C SER A 275 13.15 -59.60 -49.93
N ASN A 276 12.41 -60.62 -49.49
CA ASN A 276 11.60 -60.57 -48.27
C ASN A 276 12.46 -60.37 -47.00
N VAL A 277 13.62 -61.04 -46.89
CA VAL A 277 14.56 -60.81 -45.77
C VAL A 277 15.07 -59.36 -45.74
N ILE A 278 15.33 -58.74 -46.91
CA ILE A 278 15.73 -57.33 -46.99
C ILE A 278 14.57 -56.40 -46.60
N ASN A 279 13.34 -56.73 -46.98
CA ASN A 279 12.13 -56.00 -46.59
C ASN A 279 11.92 -56.05 -45.06
N ASP A 280 12.04 -57.23 -44.44
CA ASP A 280 11.88 -57.40 -42.99
C ASP A 280 12.99 -56.68 -42.19
N GLU A 281 14.25 -56.76 -42.63
CA GLU A 281 15.34 -55.99 -42.02
C GLU A 281 15.10 -54.48 -42.10
N ALA A 282 14.54 -53.99 -43.21
CA ALA A 282 14.24 -52.57 -43.40
C ALA A 282 13.03 -52.12 -42.59
N LYS A 283 11.95 -52.93 -42.54
CA LYS A 283 10.77 -52.69 -41.71
C LYS A 283 11.14 -52.61 -40.23
N ALA A 284 11.85 -53.61 -39.72
CA ALA A 284 12.29 -53.65 -38.31
C ALA A 284 13.21 -52.48 -37.93
N ALA A 285 14.05 -52.01 -38.86
CA ALA A 285 14.91 -50.85 -38.65
C ALA A 285 14.11 -49.54 -38.58
N ILE A 286 13.04 -49.40 -39.37
CA ILE A 286 12.12 -48.25 -39.33
C ILE A 286 11.25 -48.30 -38.08
N ASP A 287 10.65 -49.45 -37.78
CA ASP A 287 9.79 -49.63 -36.62
C ASP A 287 10.54 -49.22 -35.34
N ALA A 288 11.81 -49.60 -35.22
CA ALA A 288 12.71 -49.21 -34.12
C ALA A 288 12.98 -47.70 -33.98
N LEU A 289 12.59 -46.85 -34.94
CA LEU A 289 12.62 -45.39 -34.82
C LEU A 289 11.45 -44.85 -33.97
N PHE A 290 10.35 -45.61 -33.83
CA PHE A 290 9.09 -45.15 -33.26
C PHE A 290 8.77 -45.75 -31.88
N ILE A 291 7.97 -45.04 -31.09
CA ILE A 291 7.48 -45.51 -29.78
C ILE A 291 6.75 -46.84 -29.96
N ASP A 292 7.01 -47.78 -29.04
CA ASP A 292 6.52 -49.17 -29.04
C ASP A 292 6.80 -49.97 -30.33
N ASN A 293 7.79 -49.53 -31.11
CA ASN A 293 8.18 -50.09 -32.40
C ASN A 293 7.05 -50.06 -33.44
N ASN A 294 6.31 -48.95 -33.53
CA ASN A 294 5.15 -48.81 -34.40
C ASN A 294 5.11 -47.44 -35.11
N PRO A 295 5.29 -47.36 -36.44
CA PRO A 295 5.25 -46.12 -37.22
C PRO A 295 3.94 -45.32 -37.18
N ALA A 296 2.85 -45.87 -36.62
CA ALA A 296 1.66 -45.08 -36.29
C ALA A 296 1.95 -44.05 -35.18
N ASN A 297 2.79 -44.41 -34.20
CA ASN A 297 3.18 -43.57 -33.06
C ASN A 297 4.19 -42.48 -33.44
N HIS A 298 4.58 -41.63 -32.49
CA HIS A 298 5.69 -40.69 -32.68
C HIS A 298 7.06 -41.38 -32.57
N ILE A 299 8.12 -40.74 -33.05
CA ILE A 299 9.51 -41.19 -32.87
C ILE A 299 9.87 -41.35 -31.39
N LYS A 300 10.78 -42.27 -31.07
CA LYS A 300 11.31 -42.40 -29.69
C LYS A 300 12.09 -41.12 -29.33
N PRO A 301 12.07 -40.68 -28.05
CA PRO A 301 12.91 -39.57 -27.58
C PRO A 301 14.44 -39.77 -27.74
N THR A 302 14.87 -40.99 -28.07
CA THR A 302 16.26 -41.38 -28.35
C THR A 302 16.56 -41.51 -29.84
N THR A 303 15.59 -41.33 -30.73
CA THR A 303 15.79 -41.38 -32.18
C THR A 303 16.49 -40.10 -32.63
N ASP A 304 17.64 -40.26 -33.27
CA ASP A 304 18.44 -39.17 -33.83
C ASP A 304 18.68 -39.37 -35.33
N GLN A 305 19.43 -38.45 -35.94
CA GLN A 305 19.73 -38.53 -37.38
C GLN A 305 20.50 -39.81 -37.73
N VAL A 306 21.36 -40.30 -36.83
CA VAL A 306 22.17 -41.51 -37.09
C VAL A 306 21.28 -42.76 -37.14
N ALA A 307 20.25 -42.83 -36.29
CA ALA A 307 19.24 -43.88 -36.35
C ALA A 307 18.43 -43.83 -37.66
N ILE A 308 17.97 -42.65 -38.07
CA ILE A 308 17.18 -42.47 -39.31
C ILE A 308 18.04 -42.79 -40.54
N ASP A 309 19.28 -42.30 -40.60
CA ASP A 309 20.23 -42.59 -41.69
C ASP A 309 20.55 -44.09 -41.78
N ALA A 310 20.67 -44.78 -40.63
CA ALA A 310 20.90 -46.23 -40.59
C ALA A 310 19.69 -47.03 -41.08
N ALA A 311 18.46 -46.63 -40.73
CA ALA A 311 17.24 -47.21 -41.28
C ALA A 311 17.12 -46.94 -42.79
N LYS A 312 17.45 -45.73 -43.24
CA LYS A 312 17.49 -45.40 -44.67
C LYS A 312 18.49 -46.25 -45.43
N ALA A 313 19.69 -46.49 -44.89
CA ALA A 313 20.69 -47.37 -45.50
C ALA A 313 20.27 -48.86 -45.56
N LYS A 314 19.21 -49.27 -44.86
CA LYS A 314 18.51 -50.56 -45.05
C LYS A 314 17.47 -50.47 -46.16
N VAL A 315 16.57 -49.49 -46.10
CA VAL A 315 15.52 -49.27 -47.13
C VAL A 315 16.10 -49.06 -48.53
N ASP A 316 17.23 -48.37 -48.65
CA ASP A 316 17.87 -48.12 -49.95
C ASP A 316 18.32 -49.41 -50.66
N LYS A 317 18.40 -50.55 -49.94
CA LYS A 317 18.66 -51.90 -50.50
C LYS A 317 17.42 -52.63 -50.98
N VAL A 318 16.21 -52.22 -50.58
CA VAL A 318 14.95 -52.83 -51.03
C VAL A 318 14.83 -52.72 -52.55
N THR A 319 14.44 -53.79 -53.22
CA THR A 319 14.30 -53.91 -54.68
C THR A 319 12.87 -53.65 -55.14
N ASP A 320 11.86 -54.07 -54.37
CA ASP A 320 10.46 -53.79 -54.64
C ASP A 320 10.15 -52.28 -54.55
N LEU A 321 9.59 -51.71 -55.61
CA LEU A 321 9.38 -50.27 -55.71
C LEU A 321 8.19 -49.75 -54.89
N ALA A 322 7.20 -50.59 -54.57
CA ALA A 322 6.04 -50.22 -53.76
C ALA A 322 6.41 -50.27 -52.27
N VAL A 323 6.97 -51.39 -51.81
CA VAL A 323 7.47 -51.53 -50.43
C VAL A 323 8.52 -50.46 -50.12
N LYS A 324 9.43 -50.17 -51.05
CA LYS A 324 10.40 -49.09 -50.89
C LYS A 324 9.77 -47.70 -50.81
N ALA A 325 8.65 -47.45 -51.48
CA ALA A 325 7.93 -46.18 -51.39
C ALA A 325 7.29 -46.00 -50.01
N ASP A 326 6.57 -47.02 -49.53
CA ASP A 326 5.91 -47.00 -48.21
C ASP A 326 6.93 -46.86 -47.07
N LEU A 327 8.02 -47.62 -47.10
CA LEU A 327 9.11 -47.51 -46.13
C LEU A 327 9.82 -46.15 -46.17
N ASN A 328 9.98 -45.52 -47.35
CA ASN A 328 10.49 -44.13 -47.41
C ASN A 328 9.47 -43.10 -46.88
N ALA A 329 8.16 -43.37 -46.94
CA ALA A 329 7.15 -42.50 -46.34
C ALA A 329 7.18 -42.58 -44.81
N GLU A 330 7.38 -43.77 -44.23
CA GLU A 330 7.62 -43.94 -42.79
C GLU A 330 8.90 -43.21 -42.34
N ILE A 331 10.00 -43.29 -43.12
CA ILE A 331 11.23 -42.52 -42.87
C ILE A 331 11.00 -41.00 -42.99
N ALA A 332 10.24 -40.55 -43.99
CA ALA A 332 9.92 -39.14 -44.15
C ALA A 332 9.11 -38.58 -42.96
N LYS A 333 8.20 -39.39 -42.37
CA LYS A 333 7.56 -39.05 -41.11
C LYS A 333 8.58 -38.95 -39.96
N ALA A 334 9.45 -39.94 -39.80
CA ALA A 334 10.46 -39.93 -38.73
C ALA A 334 11.37 -38.69 -38.80
N GLN A 335 11.82 -38.32 -40.01
CA GLN A 335 12.61 -37.12 -40.24
C GLN A 335 11.83 -35.85 -39.89
N ALA A 336 10.59 -35.72 -40.36
CA ALA A 336 9.77 -34.54 -40.09
C ALA A 336 9.48 -34.34 -38.59
N GLU A 337 9.28 -35.42 -37.83
CA GLU A 337 9.13 -35.34 -36.37
C GLU A 337 10.45 -34.98 -35.66
N LEU A 338 11.59 -35.50 -36.11
CA LEU A 338 12.91 -35.15 -35.58
C LEU A 338 13.25 -33.66 -35.85
N ASP A 339 12.98 -33.19 -37.06
CA ASP A 339 13.19 -31.80 -37.47
C ASP A 339 12.27 -30.85 -36.68
N ALA A 340 11.03 -31.25 -36.43
CA ALA A 340 10.09 -30.50 -35.60
C ALA A 340 10.55 -30.44 -34.13
N ALA A 341 11.02 -31.55 -33.55
CA ALA A 341 11.55 -31.62 -32.20
C ALA A 341 12.82 -30.76 -32.03
N ASN A 342 13.75 -30.83 -32.99
CA ASN A 342 14.94 -29.96 -33.01
C ASN A 342 14.55 -28.48 -33.16
N THR A 343 13.53 -28.17 -33.96
CA THR A 343 13.00 -26.81 -34.15
C THR A 343 12.29 -26.28 -32.90
N GLU A 344 11.62 -27.11 -32.10
CA GLU A 344 11.12 -26.73 -30.78
C GLU A 344 12.26 -26.47 -29.79
N LYS A 345 13.22 -27.39 -29.67
CA LYS A 345 14.38 -27.25 -28.79
C LYS A 345 15.20 -25.99 -29.07
N ALA A 346 15.31 -25.59 -30.34
CA ALA A 346 15.91 -24.32 -30.75
C ALA A 346 15.08 -23.09 -30.32
N ARG A 347 13.74 -23.17 -30.38
CA ARG A 347 12.83 -22.12 -29.90
C ARG A 347 12.87 -21.98 -28.38
N GLU A 348 12.83 -23.07 -27.63
CA GLU A 348 13.01 -23.10 -26.17
C GLU A 348 14.33 -22.46 -25.74
N ALA A 349 15.44 -22.83 -26.38
CA ALA A 349 16.76 -22.28 -26.07
C ALA A 349 16.83 -20.77 -26.37
N ALA A 350 16.34 -20.33 -27.53
CA ALA A 350 16.30 -18.93 -27.92
C ALA A 350 15.40 -18.09 -27.00
N ALA A 351 14.25 -18.62 -26.57
CA ALA A 351 13.37 -17.98 -25.61
C ALA A 351 13.99 -17.91 -24.21
N THR A 352 14.64 -18.99 -23.75
CA THR A 352 15.33 -19.03 -22.45
C THR A 352 16.45 -17.99 -22.38
N VAL A 353 17.26 -17.85 -23.43
CA VAL A 353 18.31 -16.81 -23.51
C VAL A 353 17.70 -15.41 -23.50
N ALA A 354 16.66 -15.16 -24.32
CA ALA A 354 16.02 -13.85 -24.41
C ALA A 354 15.31 -13.43 -23.11
N VAL A 355 14.74 -14.39 -22.36
CA VAL A 355 14.15 -14.15 -21.04
C VAL A 355 15.22 -13.86 -20.00
N ASN A 356 16.32 -14.63 -19.98
CA ASN A 356 17.40 -14.42 -19.02
C ASN A 356 18.16 -13.09 -19.21
N ASP A 357 18.35 -12.62 -20.46
CA ASP A 357 18.95 -11.30 -20.75
C ASP A 357 18.17 -10.12 -20.15
N LEU A 358 16.90 -10.29 -19.78
CA LEU A 358 16.14 -9.26 -19.07
C LEU A 358 16.68 -9.00 -17.65
N PHE A 359 17.42 -9.94 -17.06
CA PHE A 359 17.80 -9.97 -15.65
C PHE A 359 19.31 -9.80 -15.41
N ILE A 360 19.68 -9.29 -14.24
CA ILE A 360 21.07 -9.06 -13.85
C ILE A 360 21.85 -10.39 -13.91
N ASN A 361 23.04 -10.34 -14.52
CA ASN A 361 23.93 -11.49 -14.74
C ASN A 361 23.27 -12.67 -15.49
N ASP A 362 22.36 -12.37 -16.42
CA ASP A 362 21.67 -13.32 -17.29
C ASP A 362 20.96 -14.45 -16.51
N ASN A 363 20.42 -14.09 -15.34
CA ASN A 363 19.85 -15.03 -14.39
C ASN A 363 18.52 -14.49 -13.84
N SER A 364 17.43 -15.14 -14.26
CA SER A 364 16.04 -14.82 -13.91
C SER A 364 15.67 -14.93 -12.42
N ALA A 365 16.55 -15.46 -11.56
CA ALA A 365 16.41 -15.33 -10.11
C ALA A 365 16.57 -13.87 -9.64
N ASN A 366 17.45 -13.09 -10.28
CA ASN A 366 17.77 -11.71 -9.91
C ASN A 366 16.68 -10.72 -10.35
N HIS A 367 16.87 -9.43 -10.05
CA HIS A 367 16.06 -8.34 -10.62
C HIS A 367 16.43 -8.04 -12.07
N ILE A 368 15.57 -7.30 -12.78
CA ILE A 368 15.83 -6.84 -14.16
C ILE A 368 17.10 -5.97 -14.25
N LYS A 369 17.77 -6.01 -15.42
CA LYS A 369 18.91 -5.12 -15.67
C LYS A 369 18.45 -3.65 -15.65
N PRO A 370 19.29 -2.69 -15.19
CA PRO A 370 19.01 -1.26 -15.33
C PRO A 370 18.81 -0.80 -16.79
N THR A 371 19.25 -1.60 -17.76
CA THR A 371 19.07 -1.38 -19.21
C THR A 371 17.97 -2.24 -19.83
N THR A 372 17.12 -2.88 -19.02
CA THR A 372 15.92 -3.59 -19.49
C THR A 372 14.79 -2.59 -19.69
N ASP A 373 14.27 -2.54 -20.91
CA ASP A 373 13.22 -1.62 -21.33
C ASP A 373 12.02 -2.38 -21.90
N GLN A 374 11.00 -1.62 -22.34
CA GLN A 374 9.77 -2.20 -22.87
C GLN A 374 9.98 -2.95 -24.19
N ALA A 375 10.97 -2.57 -25.00
CA ALA A 375 11.26 -3.23 -26.28
C ALA A 375 11.93 -4.59 -26.05
N LYS A 376 12.84 -4.69 -25.08
CA LYS A 376 13.47 -5.96 -24.66
C LYS A 376 12.45 -6.95 -24.10
N VAL A 377 11.58 -6.51 -23.19
CA VAL A 377 10.51 -7.38 -22.63
C VAL A 377 9.58 -7.88 -23.74
N VAL A 378 9.19 -7.02 -24.69
CA VAL A 378 8.39 -7.42 -25.87
C VAL A 378 9.16 -8.37 -26.80
N ALA A 379 10.46 -8.18 -26.99
CA ALA A 379 11.28 -9.08 -27.81
C ALA A 379 11.42 -10.48 -27.18
N ALA A 380 11.57 -10.56 -25.84
CA ALA A 380 11.56 -11.82 -25.10
C ALA A 380 10.18 -12.49 -25.17
N GLN A 381 9.08 -11.74 -24.94
CA GLN A 381 7.71 -12.22 -25.11
C GLN A 381 7.47 -12.80 -26.52
N ALA A 382 7.96 -12.12 -27.56
CA ALA A 382 7.85 -12.60 -28.94
C ALA A 382 8.58 -13.93 -29.19
N LYS A 383 9.66 -14.23 -28.45
CA LYS A 383 10.31 -15.56 -28.48
C LYS A 383 9.55 -16.60 -27.67
N VAL A 384 9.06 -16.25 -26.48
CA VAL A 384 8.21 -17.15 -25.66
C VAL A 384 6.95 -17.55 -26.43
N ASN A 385 6.36 -16.64 -27.19
CA ASN A 385 5.19 -16.91 -28.04
C ASN A 385 5.43 -17.91 -29.18
N THR A 386 6.68 -18.21 -29.57
CA THR A 386 6.95 -19.24 -30.59
C THR A 386 7.16 -20.64 -30.02
N VAL A 387 7.38 -20.78 -28.71
CA VAL A 387 7.50 -22.07 -28.01
C VAL A 387 6.16 -22.81 -28.11
N THR A 388 6.18 -24.05 -28.61
CA THR A 388 4.98 -24.88 -28.75
C THR A 388 4.74 -25.84 -27.58
N ASP A 389 5.75 -26.21 -26.79
CA ASP A 389 5.54 -26.91 -25.52
C ASP A 389 4.76 -26.00 -24.54
N PRO A 390 3.58 -26.42 -24.06
CA PRO A 390 2.74 -25.57 -23.22
C PRO A 390 3.31 -25.39 -21.80
N THR A 391 4.06 -26.37 -21.30
CA THR A 391 4.70 -26.35 -19.98
C THR A 391 5.88 -25.38 -20.00
N LYS A 392 6.78 -25.53 -20.98
CA LYS A 392 7.98 -24.70 -21.10
C LYS A 392 7.65 -23.26 -21.44
N ARG A 393 6.63 -23.03 -22.27
CA ARG A 393 6.08 -21.69 -22.50
C ARG A 393 5.52 -21.08 -21.22
N ALA A 394 4.80 -21.83 -20.39
CA ALA A 394 4.26 -21.33 -19.13
C ALA A 394 5.35 -20.96 -18.11
N GLU A 395 6.40 -21.77 -17.96
CA GLU A 395 7.58 -21.44 -17.13
C GLU A 395 8.21 -20.11 -17.55
N LEU A 396 8.46 -19.94 -18.86
CA LEU A 396 9.09 -18.75 -19.41
C LEU A 396 8.16 -17.53 -19.34
N GLN A 397 6.84 -17.71 -19.47
CA GLN A 397 5.86 -16.63 -19.33
C GLN A 397 5.90 -15.99 -17.94
N VAL A 398 5.94 -16.79 -16.87
CA VAL A 398 6.03 -16.29 -15.49
C VAL A 398 7.27 -15.40 -15.28
N LEU A 399 8.37 -15.68 -15.99
CA LEU A 399 9.58 -14.86 -15.95
C LEU A 399 9.45 -13.57 -16.77
N VAL A 400 8.78 -13.59 -17.93
CA VAL A 400 8.46 -12.36 -18.67
C VAL A 400 7.51 -11.47 -17.86
N ASP A 401 6.51 -12.06 -17.21
CA ASP A 401 5.56 -11.35 -16.34
C ASP A 401 6.28 -10.74 -15.12
N LYS A 402 7.23 -11.46 -14.50
CA LYS A 402 8.12 -10.89 -13.47
C LYS A 402 8.87 -9.67 -14.01
N ALA A 403 9.54 -9.80 -15.16
CA ALA A 403 10.31 -8.70 -15.74
C ALA A 403 9.43 -7.49 -16.08
N GLN A 404 8.23 -7.71 -16.60
CA GLN A 404 7.27 -6.65 -16.90
C GLN A 404 6.77 -5.94 -15.63
N ASN A 405 6.53 -6.67 -14.55
CA ASN A 405 6.10 -6.13 -13.27
C ASN A 405 7.21 -5.34 -12.56
N GLU A 406 8.45 -5.82 -12.57
CA GLU A 406 9.61 -5.05 -12.08
C GLU A 406 9.85 -3.79 -12.93
N LEU A 407 9.72 -3.87 -14.26
CA LEU A 407 9.86 -2.71 -15.16
C LEU A 407 8.75 -1.67 -14.92
N ASN A 408 7.51 -2.11 -14.68
CA ASN A 408 6.41 -1.21 -14.34
C ASN A 408 6.61 -0.58 -12.96
N THR A 409 7.11 -1.33 -11.99
CA THR A 409 7.50 -0.82 -10.66
C THR A 409 8.60 0.23 -10.79
N LYS A 410 9.66 -0.02 -11.58
CA LYS A 410 10.71 0.97 -11.85
C LYS A 410 10.16 2.25 -12.46
N LYS A 411 9.34 2.16 -13.51
CA LYS A 411 8.70 3.34 -14.11
C LYS A 411 7.92 4.14 -13.07
N ALA A 412 7.13 3.48 -12.21
CA ALA A 412 6.37 4.14 -11.15
C ALA A 412 7.28 4.83 -10.10
N VAL A 413 8.43 4.22 -9.74
CA VAL A 413 9.43 4.83 -8.87
C VAL A 413 10.06 6.06 -9.51
N ASP A 414 10.45 5.98 -10.79
CA ASP A 414 11.00 7.12 -11.53
C ASP A 414 9.97 8.27 -11.60
N ASP A 415 8.71 7.97 -11.87
CA ASP A 415 7.58 8.90 -11.94
C ASP A 415 7.25 9.56 -10.59
N ALA A 416 7.27 8.78 -9.51
CA ALA A 416 7.07 9.26 -8.14
C ALA A 416 8.25 10.15 -7.70
N THR A 417 9.48 9.73 -7.98
CA THR A 417 10.72 10.49 -7.71
C THR A 417 10.71 11.83 -8.43
N ALA A 418 10.38 11.85 -9.74
CA ALA A 418 10.25 13.09 -10.50
C ALA A 418 9.17 14.02 -9.91
N SER A 419 8.06 13.46 -9.44
CA SER A 419 6.93 14.23 -8.88
C SER A 419 7.22 14.79 -7.47
N VAL A 420 8.00 14.07 -6.65
CA VAL A 420 8.49 14.57 -5.36
C VAL A 420 9.56 15.65 -5.58
N ASN A 421 10.54 15.40 -6.44
CA ASN A 421 11.57 16.38 -6.81
C ASN A 421 10.98 17.67 -7.41
N ALA A 422 9.84 17.59 -8.10
CA ALA A 422 9.13 18.77 -8.60
C ALA A 422 8.68 19.74 -7.48
N LEU A 423 8.49 19.28 -6.24
CA LEU A 423 8.10 20.11 -5.10
C LEU A 423 9.23 21.01 -4.56
N PHE A 424 10.50 20.62 -4.77
CA PHE A 424 11.67 21.20 -4.12
C PHE A 424 12.55 22.03 -5.07
N ALA A 425 13.11 23.13 -4.59
CA ALA A 425 14.02 23.97 -5.34
C ALA A 425 15.41 23.31 -5.54
N ASP A 426 15.78 22.41 -4.62
CA ASP A 426 17.09 21.75 -4.52
C ASP A 426 17.01 20.24 -4.82
N ALA A 427 16.19 19.80 -5.78
CA ALA A 427 16.16 18.39 -6.15
C ALA A 427 17.55 17.90 -6.62
N PRO A 428 18.04 16.74 -6.16
CA PRO A 428 17.33 15.70 -5.39
C PRO A 428 17.56 15.74 -3.86
N THR A 429 18.21 16.77 -3.28
CA THR A 429 18.42 16.83 -1.82
C THR A 429 17.16 17.19 -1.03
N ASN A 430 16.15 17.75 -1.70
CA ASN A 430 14.77 17.90 -1.21
C ASN A 430 14.71 18.51 0.20
N SER A 431 15.41 19.63 0.38
CA SER A 431 15.57 20.36 1.64
C SER A 431 14.93 21.76 1.63
N VAL A 432 14.61 22.33 0.46
CA VAL A 432 13.98 23.65 0.29
C VAL A 432 12.77 23.54 -0.63
N LEU A 433 11.56 23.73 -0.11
CA LEU A 433 10.33 23.76 -0.90
C LEU A 433 10.34 24.92 -1.92
N LYS A 434 9.81 24.72 -3.13
CA LYS A 434 9.55 25.84 -4.07
C LYS A 434 8.38 26.71 -3.57
N ASP A 435 8.50 28.03 -3.70
CA ASP A 435 7.41 28.98 -3.39
C ASP A 435 6.13 28.75 -4.22
N SER A 436 6.27 28.15 -5.41
CA SER A 436 5.16 27.80 -6.30
C SER A 436 4.47 26.46 -5.95
N THR A 437 4.99 25.70 -4.98
CA THR A 437 4.39 24.41 -4.60
C THR A 437 3.08 24.62 -3.86
N THR A 438 2.02 23.99 -4.38
CA THR A 438 0.67 23.99 -3.80
C THR A 438 0.38 22.68 -3.07
N GLN A 439 -0.63 22.67 -2.19
CA GLN A 439 -1.08 21.43 -1.53
C GLN A 439 -1.46 20.35 -2.56
N ALA A 440 -2.13 20.72 -3.65
CA ALA A 440 -2.50 19.79 -4.72
C ALA A 440 -1.28 19.12 -5.40
N MET A 441 -0.13 19.80 -5.48
CA MET A 441 1.11 19.19 -5.97
C MET A 441 1.69 18.20 -4.95
N ILE A 442 1.67 18.56 -3.66
CA ILE A 442 2.11 17.67 -2.56
C ILE A 442 1.23 16.42 -2.52
N ASP A 443 -0.10 16.57 -2.66
CA ASP A 443 -1.07 15.48 -2.65
C ASP A 443 -0.93 14.59 -3.90
N ALA A 444 -0.68 15.17 -5.08
CA ALA A 444 -0.43 14.41 -6.31
C ALA A 444 0.89 13.61 -6.26
N ALA A 445 1.96 14.21 -5.71
CA ALA A 445 3.21 13.50 -5.46
C ALA A 445 3.01 12.39 -4.41
N LYS A 446 2.29 12.68 -3.32
CA LYS A 446 1.92 11.69 -2.30
C LYS A 446 1.15 10.51 -2.90
N ALA A 447 0.15 10.76 -3.74
CA ALA A 447 -0.65 9.70 -4.36
C ALA A 447 0.22 8.74 -5.21
N LYS A 448 1.19 9.26 -5.97
CA LYS A 448 2.15 8.43 -6.71
C LYS A 448 3.06 7.62 -5.77
N VAL A 449 3.56 8.22 -4.70
CA VAL A 449 4.41 7.53 -3.71
C VAL A 449 3.62 6.46 -2.94
N ASP A 450 2.40 6.75 -2.52
CA ASP A 450 1.51 5.82 -1.81
C ASP A 450 1.18 4.59 -2.67
N ALA A 451 1.03 4.78 -3.98
CA ALA A 451 0.75 3.72 -4.96
C ALA A 451 1.94 2.76 -5.24
N LEU A 452 3.16 3.09 -4.83
CA LEU A 452 4.31 2.18 -4.95
C LEU A 452 4.11 0.93 -4.06
N PRO A 453 4.62 -0.25 -4.45
CA PRO A 453 4.65 -1.43 -3.57
C PRO A 453 5.29 -1.15 -2.21
N ALA A 454 4.82 -1.80 -1.15
CA ALA A 454 5.39 -1.65 0.20
C ALA A 454 6.82 -2.19 0.33
N THR A 455 7.25 -3.04 -0.61
CA THR A 455 8.59 -3.63 -0.70
C THR A 455 9.60 -2.77 -1.48
N THR A 456 9.17 -1.66 -2.09
CA THR A 456 10.03 -0.75 -2.87
C THR A 456 10.98 0.03 -1.95
N PRO A 457 12.32 -0.15 -2.06
CA PRO A 457 13.28 0.48 -1.14
C PRO A 457 13.20 2.01 -1.10
N GLU A 458 12.98 2.64 -2.24
CA GLU A 458 12.93 4.10 -2.41
C GLU A 458 11.71 4.73 -1.73
N LYS A 459 10.63 3.95 -1.52
CA LYS A 459 9.35 4.47 -1.01
C LYS A 459 9.52 5.17 0.34
N THR A 460 10.34 4.64 1.24
CA THR A 460 10.60 5.24 2.57
C THR A 460 11.26 6.61 2.46
N GLY A 461 12.18 6.80 1.52
CA GLY A 461 12.81 8.10 1.24
C GLY A 461 11.78 9.09 0.68
N LEU A 462 11.03 8.68 -0.34
CA LEU A 462 10.01 9.52 -0.98
C LEU A 462 8.88 9.91 -0.02
N VAL A 463 8.43 9.01 0.87
CA VAL A 463 7.46 9.33 1.94
C VAL A 463 8.05 10.36 2.90
N THR A 464 9.33 10.24 3.26
CA THR A 464 10.01 11.21 4.12
C THR A 464 10.07 12.59 3.46
N ASP A 465 10.36 12.66 2.16
CA ASP A 465 10.40 13.93 1.42
C ASP A 465 9.02 14.55 1.22
N VAL A 466 7.97 13.76 0.96
CA VAL A 466 6.58 14.24 1.00
C VAL A 466 6.23 14.81 2.37
N ALA A 467 6.67 14.18 3.47
CA ALA A 467 6.47 14.69 4.82
C ALA A 467 7.28 15.98 5.10
N LYS A 468 8.52 16.11 4.61
CA LYS A 468 9.29 17.37 4.62
C LYS A 468 8.53 18.47 3.88
N ALA A 469 8.06 18.19 2.66
CA ALA A 469 7.35 19.15 1.81
C ALA A 469 6.10 19.68 2.50
N ASN A 470 5.26 18.76 3.01
CA ASN A 470 4.07 19.10 3.77
C ASN A 470 4.41 19.92 5.03
N THR A 471 5.48 19.58 5.75
CA THR A 471 5.91 20.32 6.96
C THR A 471 6.37 21.75 6.62
N GLN A 472 7.18 21.94 5.57
CA GLN A 472 7.66 23.25 5.15
C GLN A 472 6.54 24.13 4.60
N PHE A 473 5.63 23.56 3.81
CA PHE A 473 4.43 24.24 3.30
C PHE A 473 3.58 24.74 4.46
N ASN A 474 3.37 23.89 5.48
CA ASN A 474 2.55 24.19 6.65
C ASN A 474 3.19 25.12 7.69
N ARG A 475 4.49 25.44 7.56
CA ARG A 475 5.21 26.41 8.42
C ARG A 475 4.92 27.84 7.98
N ILE A 476 4.82 28.75 8.94
CA ILE A 476 4.73 30.21 8.75
C ILE A 476 5.71 30.88 9.72
N ALA A 477 6.40 31.94 9.30
CA ALA A 477 7.29 32.71 10.17
C ALA A 477 6.50 33.44 11.26
N PRO A 478 7.02 33.53 12.50
CA PRO A 478 6.38 34.30 13.56
C PRO A 478 6.16 35.75 13.14
N THR A 479 4.93 36.24 13.35
CA THR A 479 4.67 37.68 13.26
C THR A 479 5.20 38.37 14.51
N THR A 480 5.77 39.56 14.37
CA THR A 480 6.14 40.42 15.50
C THR A 480 5.58 41.83 15.26
N ILE A 481 5.46 42.63 16.31
CA ILE A 481 5.01 44.03 16.23
C ILE A 481 5.77 44.85 17.27
N GLY A 482 6.29 46.01 16.87
CA GLY A 482 7.04 46.91 17.75
C GLY A 482 6.18 47.53 18.86
N GLY A 483 6.83 48.04 19.90
CA GLY A 483 6.16 48.83 20.94
C GLY A 483 5.57 50.13 20.37
N LEU A 484 4.32 50.43 20.68
CA LEU A 484 3.63 51.64 20.21
C LEU A 484 3.34 52.61 21.35
N THR A 485 3.29 53.90 21.01
CA THR A 485 2.96 54.98 21.94
C THR A 485 1.88 55.89 21.37
N THR A 486 1.28 56.75 22.20
CA THR A 486 0.27 57.72 21.77
C THR A 486 0.76 58.74 20.72
N ASP A 487 2.08 58.90 20.54
CA ASP A 487 2.65 59.76 19.49
C ASP A 487 3.18 58.96 18.27
N SER A 488 3.11 57.63 18.28
CA SER A 488 3.55 56.76 17.16
C SER A 488 2.68 56.95 15.90
N THR A 489 3.34 57.20 14.76
CA THR A 489 2.71 57.34 13.42
C THR A 489 3.04 56.18 12.47
N ASN A 490 3.77 55.18 12.96
CA ASN A 490 4.21 54.02 12.19
C ASN A 490 4.09 52.76 13.03
N VAL A 491 3.86 51.63 12.37
CA VAL A 491 3.85 50.29 12.94
C VAL A 491 4.74 49.39 12.09
N SER A 492 5.67 48.71 12.75
CA SER A 492 6.66 47.84 12.11
C SER A 492 6.85 46.55 12.88
N GLY A 493 7.45 45.56 12.22
CA GLY A 493 7.71 44.24 12.77
C GLY A 493 8.14 43.26 11.68
N ASN A 494 8.06 41.97 12.00
CA ASN A 494 8.40 40.87 11.12
C ASN A 494 7.20 39.99 10.81
N GLY A 495 7.31 39.18 9.75
CA GLY A 495 6.31 38.18 9.37
C GLY A 495 6.78 37.28 8.24
N GLU A 496 5.89 36.42 7.76
CA GLU A 496 6.13 35.58 6.58
C GLU A 496 6.44 36.45 5.35
N PRO A 497 7.60 36.28 4.69
CA PRO A 497 7.98 37.09 3.53
C PRO A 497 6.93 37.07 2.41
N ASN A 498 6.85 38.17 1.66
CA ASN A 498 5.96 38.38 0.50
C ASN A 498 4.44 38.22 0.76
N SER A 499 4.03 37.89 1.99
CA SER A 499 2.67 37.52 2.37
C SER A 499 1.83 38.73 2.75
N THR A 500 0.50 38.61 2.66
CA THR A 500 -0.41 39.72 2.96
C THR A 500 -0.48 39.95 4.47
N ILE A 501 -0.60 41.22 4.88
CA ILE A 501 -0.65 41.62 6.29
C ILE A 501 -1.74 42.67 6.51
N VAL A 502 -2.46 42.55 7.62
CA VAL A 502 -3.48 43.48 8.10
C VAL A 502 -3.10 43.93 9.51
N ILE A 503 -3.15 45.24 9.76
CA ILE A 503 -2.99 45.83 11.10
C ILE A 503 -4.34 46.36 11.56
N GLN A 504 -4.77 45.99 12.77
CA GLN A 504 -6.08 46.34 13.31
C GLN A 504 -6.00 46.92 14.72
N ASN A 505 -6.94 47.82 15.06
CA ASN A 505 -7.28 48.21 16.43
C ASN A 505 -8.67 47.64 16.74
N GLY A 506 -8.72 46.61 17.59
CA GLY A 506 -9.92 45.76 17.70
C GLY A 506 -10.33 45.20 16.33
N ALA A 507 -11.58 45.41 15.94
CA ALA A 507 -12.09 45.02 14.62
C ALA A 507 -11.78 46.02 13.48
N THR A 508 -11.22 47.19 13.79
CA THR A 508 -10.99 48.25 12.79
C THR A 508 -9.62 48.09 12.14
N THR A 509 -9.57 47.81 10.84
CA THR A 509 -8.31 47.83 10.06
C THR A 509 -7.77 49.26 9.98
N ILE A 510 -6.53 49.47 10.43
CA ILE A 510 -5.83 50.77 10.42
C ILE A 510 -4.70 50.83 9.39
N ALA A 511 -4.20 49.68 8.92
CA ALA A 511 -3.30 49.56 7.77
C ALA A 511 -3.38 48.15 7.16
N SER A 512 -2.97 47.99 5.90
CA SER A 512 -2.86 46.68 5.24
C SER A 512 -1.89 46.74 4.06
N GLY A 513 -1.25 45.62 3.74
CA GLY A 513 -0.33 45.52 2.60
C GLY A 513 0.32 44.15 2.49
N LYS A 514 1.62 44.13 2.20
CA LYS A 514 2.47 42.93 2.20
C LYS A 514 3.68 43.10 3.13
N VAL A 515 4.15 41.99 3.68
CA VAL A 515 5.50 41.87 4.26
C VAL A 515 6.51 41.85 3.11
N GLY A 516 7.70 42.45 3.32
CA GLY A 516 8.80 42.43 2.37
C GLY A 516 9.35 41.03 2.10
N SER A 517 10.20 40.89 1.07
CA SER A 517 10.92 39.65 0.76
C SER A 517 12.00 39.31 1.80
N ASP A 518 12.39 40.28 2.62
CA ASP A 518 13.29 40.18 3.77
C ASP A 518 12.56 39.78 5.08
N GLY A 519 11.23 39.66 5.05
CA GLY A 519 10.41 39.37 6.24
C GLY A 519 10.18 40.58 7.16
N ASN A 520 10.51 41.80 6.76
CA ASN A 520 10.20 43.03 7.49
C ASN A 520 8.91 43.69 6.97
N TYR A 521 8.24 44.49 7.81
CA TYR A 521 7.19 45.41 7.37
C TYR A 521 7.24 46.74 8.13
N ASN A 522 6.75 47.81 7.50
CA ASN A 522 6.52 49.11 8.11
C ASN A 522 5.35 49.81 7.40
N PHE A 523 4.31 50.18 8.15
CA PHE A 523 3.17 50.94 7.65
C PHE A 523 2.97 52.23 8.43
N THR A 524 2.60 53.30 7.75
CA THR A 524 2.11 54.53 8.38
C THR A 524 0.71 54.30 8.96
N ILE A 525 0.47 54.76 10.18
CA ILE A 525 -0.82 54.71 10.87
C ILE A 525 -1.14 56.07 11.51
N SER A 526 -2.43 56.39 11.66
CA SER A 526 -2.83 57.50 12.53
C SER A 526 -2.50 57.18 13.99
N LYS A 527 -2.22 58.22 14.79
CA LYS A 527 -1.98 58.09 16.24
C LYS A 527 -3.14 57.37 16.92
N GLN A 528 -2.81 56.43 17.80
CA GLN A 528 -3.76 55.59 18.51
C GLN A 528 -3.94 56.06 19.97
N PRO A 529 -5.13 55.88 20.58
CA PRO A 529 -5.33 56.23 21.99
C PRO A 529 -4.57 55.28 22.91
N ALA A 530 -4.23 55.76 24.11
CA ALA A 530 -3.58 54.94 25.13
C ALA A 530 -4.44 53.73 25.51
N LEU A 531 -3.79 52.61 25.85
CA LEU A 531 -4.41 51.32 26.17
C LEU A 531 -5.15 50.63 25.00
N ALA A 532 -5.11 51.17 23.78
CA ALA A 532 -5.53 50.42 22.60
C ALA A 532 -4.62 49.22 22.34
N THR A 533 -5.21 48.07 22.01
CA THR A 533 -4.47 46.88 21.55
C THR A 533 -4.42 46.89 20.02
N ILE A 534 -3.21 46.98 19.47
CA ILE A 534 -2.96 46.93 18.03
C ILE A 534 -2.46 45.53 17.68
N THR A 535 -3.11 44.88 16.73
CA THR A 535 -2.80 43.53 16.28
C THR A 535 -2.34 43.56 14.83
N ALA A 536 -1.19 42.94 14.55
CA ALA A 536 -0.75 42.59 13.20
C ALA A 536 -1.12 41.12 12.93
N THR A 537 -1.71 40.85 11.77
CA THR A 537 -2.04 39.49 11.30
C THR A 537 -1.50 39.32 9.89
N VAL A 538 -0.58 38.38 9.71
CA VAL A 538 0.01 37.97 8.43
C VAL A 538 -0.68 36.71 7.94
N THR A 539 -1.07 36.68 6.66
CA THR A 539 -1.70 35.53 6.00
C THR A 539 -0.79 35.02 4.89
N LYS A 540 -0.27 33.80 5.05
CA LYS A 540 0.67 33.15 4.14
C LYS A 540 0.04 32.89 2.77
N ALA A 541 0.66 33.42 1.71
CA ALA A 541 0.07 33.44 0.38
C ALA A 541 -0.19 32.05 -0.24
N SER A 542 0.61 31.03 0.10
CA SER A 542 0.51 29.70 -0.51
C SER A 542 -0.54 28.76 0.09
N ASN A 543 -1.07 29.07 1.29
CA ASN A 543 -2.05 28.20 1.97
C ASN A 543 -3.04 28.91 2.92
N GLY A 544 -3.04 30.24 2.99
CA GLY A 544 -3.97 31.00 3.81
C GLY A 544 -3.78 30.89 5.32
N LYS A 545 -2.70 30.23 5.80
CA LYS A 545 -2.41 30.16 7.25
C LYS A 545 -2.09 31.54 7.80
N THR A 546 -2.52 31.79 9.03
CA THR A 546 -2.32 33.07 9.72
C THR A 546 -1.33 32.96 10.87
N ALA A 547 -0.55 34.02 11.06
CA ALA A 547 0.21 34.30 12.28
C ALA A 547 -0.09 35.73 12.72
N SER A 548 -0.07 35.99 14.02
CA SER A 548 -0.42 37.31 14.57
C SER A 548 0.42 37.67 15.77
N ALA A 549 0.61 38.97 15.99
CA ALA A 549 1.18 39.53 17.21
C ALA A 549 0.46 40.83 17.60
N SER A 550 0.45 41.16 18.89
CA SER A 550 -0.24 42.34 19.40
C SER A 550 0.61 43.15 20.37
N THR A 551 0.35 44.45 20.44
CA THR A 551 1.01 45.41 21.33
C THR A 551 0.00 46.37 21.93
N ILE A 552 0.28 46.92 23.11
CA ILE A 552 -0.58 47.91 23.78
C ILE A 552 0.04 49.30 23.63
N VAL A 553 -0.78 50.27 23.22
CA VAL A 553 -0.34 51.66 23.00
C VAL A 553 -0.09 52.34 24.36
N VAL A 554 1.18 52.65 24.63
CA VAL A 554 1.61 53.28 25.89
C VAL A 554 1.40 54.80 25.84
N ALA A 555 0.84 55.37 26.91
CA ALA A 555 0.73 56.81 27.07
C ALA A 555 2.12 57.44 27.31
N ILE A 556 2.48 58.46 26.53
CA ILE A 556 3.69 59.25 26.81
C ILE A 556 3.44 60.14 28.02
N ALA A 557 4.16 59.86 29.11
CA ALA A 557 4.18 60.70 30.30
C ALA A 557 4.65 62.12 29.93
N LYS A 558 3.78 63.11 30.14
CA LYS A 558 4.10 64.52 29.89
C LYS A 558 4.76 65.13 31.13
N ASP A 559 5.87 65.84 30.92
CA ASP A 559 6.65 66.43 31.99
C ASP A 559 6.02 67.75 32.46
N TYR A 560 5.13 67.65 33.44
CA TYR A 560 4.46 68.77 34.10
C TYR A 560 5.11 69.17 35.44
N LYS A 561 6.38 68.81 35.67
CA LYS A 561 7.08 69.21 36.90
C LYS A 561 7.09 70.73 37.07
N LEU A 562 7.00 71.19 38.31
CA LEU A 562 7.07 72.60 38.67
C LEU A 562 7.73 72.72 40.03
N THR A 563 8.66 73.67 40.18
CA THR A 563 9.28 74.01 41.47
C THR A 563 9.28 75.51 41.67
N ALA A 564 9.38 75.96 42.91
CA ALA A 564 9.63 77.36 43.26
C ALA A 564 10.65 77.39 44.40
N LYS A 565 11.53 78.38 44.42
CA LYS A 565 12.36 78.66 45.59
C LYS A 565 11.52 79.35 46.67
N ASP A 566 11.94 79.25 47.93
CA ASP A 566 11.51 80.15 48.99
C ASP A 566 11.72 81.61 48.57
N TYR A 567 10.82 82.50 48.99
CA TYR A 567 10.88 83.93 48.72
C TYR A 567 11.10 84.70 50.02
N LYS A 568 12.05 85.65 50.04
CA LYS A 568 12.19 86.57 51.17
C LYS A 568 11.45 87.86 50.87
N THR A 569 10.68 88.33 51.84
CA THR A 569 9.92 89.58 51.75
C THR A 569 10.86 90.73 51.40
N GLY A 570 10.57 91.43 50.29
CA GLY A 570 11.42 92.48 49.71
C GLY A 570 12.32 92.04 48.54
N ASP A 571 12.49 90.74 48.27
CA ASP A 571 13.29 90.27 47.12
C ASP A 571 12.69 90.74 45.79
N THR A 572 13.54 91.20 44.87
CA THR A 572 13.10 91.77 43.59
C THR A 572 12.50 90.73 42.62
N SER A 573 12.75 89.44 42.84
CA SER A 573 12.30 88.36 41.95
C SER A 573 12.04 87.03 42.67
N LEU A 574 11.27 86.16 42.03
CA LEU A 574 11.08 84.75 42.38
C LEU A 574 11.48 83.89 41.18
N THR A 575 12.17 82.77 41.44
CA THR A 575 12.64 81.84 40.41
C THR A 575 12.33 80.39 40.76
N GLY A 576 12.27 79.53 39.74
CA GLY A 576 12.09 78.09 39.87
C GLY A 576 12.19 77.38 38.52
N THR A 577 11.93 76.08 38.50
CA THR A 577 11.98 75.25 37.29
C THR A 577 10.60 74.76 36.85
N TYR A 578 10.46 74.47 35.57
CA TYR A 578 9.25 73.90 34.95
C TYR A 578 9.62 72.80 33.95
N GLY A 579 8.78 71.77 33.87
CA GLY A 579 8.95 70.61 32.99
C GLY A 579 8.57 70.90 31.54
N ALA A 580 9.05 70.05 30.62
CA ALA A 580 9.00 70.29 29.17
C ALA A 580 7.59 70.45 28.57
N ASN A 581 6.51 70.11 29.29
CA ASN A 581 5.13 70.27 28.83
C ASN A 581 4.34 71.40 29.55
N ILE A 582 4.97 72.14 30.46
CA ILE A 582 4.45 73.43 30.93
C ILE A 582 4.83 74.52 29.90
N ALA A 583 3.84 75.15 29.28
CA ALA A 583 4.04 76.16 28.23
C ALA A 583 4.18 77.59 28.78
N LYS A 584 3.57 77.88 29.94
CA LYS A 584 3.66 79.15 30.67
C LYS A 584 3.63 78.92 32.19
N VAL A 585 4.27 79.80 32.93
CA VAL A 585 4.29 79.80 34.40
C VAL A 585 3.74 81.16 34.90
N ARG A 586 2.89 81.14 35.93
CA ARG A 586 2.10 82.30 36.41
C ARG A 586 2.19 82.45 37.93
N LEU A 587 2.27 83.68 38.41
CA LEU A 587 2.34 84.03 39.84
C LEU A 587 0.98 84.51 40.33
N PHE A 588 0.48 83.89 41.39
CA PHE A 588 -0.68 84.32 42.14
C PHE A 588 -0.25 84.79 43.54
N VAL A 589 -0.85 85.88 44.02
CA VAL A 589 -0.69 86.35 45.39
C VAL A 589 -2.07 86.68 45.95
N ASN A 590 -2.40 86.14 47.13
CA ASN A 590 -3.70 86.26 47.80
C ASN A 590 -4.89 85.95 46.84
N GLY A 591 -4.72 84.92 46.02
CA GLY A 591 -5.72 84.47 45.03
C GLY A 591 -5.77 85.28 43.72
N THR A 592 -5.06 86.41 43.61
CA THR A 592 -5.06 87.27 42.42
C THR A 592 -3.88 86.92 41.51
N LEU A 593 -4.12 86.77 40.20
CA LEU A 593 -3.07 86.63 39.20
C LEU A 593 -2.28 87.94 39.09
N ILE A 594 -1.00 87.92 39.44
CA ILE A 594 -0.13 89.09 39.43
C ILE A 594 0.59 89.25 38.10
N VAL A 595 1.26 88.19 37.61
CA VAL A 595 2.14 88.27 36.44
C VAL A 595 2.41 86.88 35.85
N GLN A 596 2.72 86.82 34.55
CA GLN A 596 3.25 85.64 33.88
C GLN A 596 4.77 85.72 33.80
N GLY A 597 5.48 84.65 34.15
CA GLY A 597 6.93 84.63 34.26
C GLY A 597 7.62 84.57 32.89
N THR A 598 8.82 85.13 32.81
CA THR A 598 9.72 84.91 31.69
C THR A 598 10.29 83.50 31.80
N THR A 599 10.14 82.69 30.74
CA THR A 599 10.50 81.27 30.70
C THR A 599 11.64 81.02 29.71
N SER A 600 12.72 80.37 30.14
CA SER A 600 13.84 79.96 29.29
C SER A 600 14.47 78.66 29.79
N ASN A 601 14.74 77.70 28.92
CA ASN A 601 15.45 76.45 29.21
C ASN A 601 15.01 75.75 30.52
N GLY A 602 13.70 75.54 30.71
CA GLY A 602 13.13 74.89 31.89
C GLY A 602 13.20 75.70 33.19
N ASN A 603 13.62 76.96 33.13
CA ASN A 603 13.69 77.90 34.26
C ASN A 603 12.75 79.09 34.03
N TYR A 604 12.08 79.56 35.09
CA TYR A 604 11.26 80.76 35.03
C TYR A 604 11.69 81.82 36.06
N THR A 605 11.40 83.08 35.73
CA THR A 605 11.60 84.24 36.60
C THR A 605 10.37 85.13 36.60
N PHE A 606 9.89 85.49 37.79
CA PHE A 606 8.99 86.63 38.01
C PHE A 606 9.82 87.79 38.56
N ALA A 607 9.85 88.93 37.86
CA ALA A 607 10.62 90.12 38.27
C ALA A 607 9.72 91.25 38.76
N ASN A 608 10.31 92.18 39.54
CA ASN A 608 9.67 93.37 40.10
C ASN A 608 8.49 93.08 41.06
N ILE A 609 8.57 91.98 41.81
CA ILE A 609 7.44 91.44 42.61
C ILE A 609 7.36 91.94 44.06
N ALA A 610 8.40 92.57 44.60
CA ALA A 610 8.49 93.02 46.00
C ALA A 610 7.31 93.91 46.47
N LYS A 611 6.67 94.64 45.55
CA LYS A 611 5.49 95.49 45.85
C LYS A 611 4.18 94.71 46.00
N PHE A 612 4.15 93.43 45.65
CA PHE A 612 2.98 92.56 45.72
C PHE A 612 3.06 91.53 46.86
N ILE A 613 4.27 91.17 47.29
CA ILE A 613 4.50 90.24 48.40
C ILE A 613 5.17 91.03 49.53
N THR A 614 4.35 91.54 50.45
CA THR A 614 4.70 92.62 51.38
C THR A 614 4.92 92.15 52.81
N LYS A 615 4.54 90.90 53.11
CA LYS A 615 4.60 90.29 54.44
C LYS A 615 4.63 88.75 54.33
N PRO A 616 5.17 88.03 55.34
CA PRO A 616 5.17 86.55 55.37
C PRO A 616 3.80 85.87 55.35
N THR A 617 2.72 86.62 55.61
CA THR A 617 1.34 86.11 55.57
C THR A 617 0.62 86.33 54.24
N ASP A 618 1.28 86.87 53.22
CA ASP A 618 0.75 86.88 51.85
C ASP A 618 0.82 85.47 51.26
N LYS A 619 -0.31 84.92 50.80
CA LYS A 619 -0.37 83.58 50.19
C LYS A 619 0.15 83.65 48.76
N VAL A 620 1.36 83.17 48.53
CA VAL A 620 2.03 83.18 47.21
C VAL A 620 1.99 81.78 46.57
N GLU A 621 1.56 81.70 45.32
CA GLU A 621 1.46 80.44 44.56
C GLU A 621 2.00 80.60 43.13
N VAL A 622 2.69 79.57 42.64
CA VAL A 622 3.14 79.46 41.25
C VAL A 622 2.33 78.40 40.55
N VAL A 623 1.80 78.72 39.37
CA VAL A 623 0.96 77.85 38.56
C VAL A 623 1.58 77.62 37.18
N GLY A 624 1.79 76.36 36.83
CA GLY A 624 2.21 75.92 35.51
C GLY A 624 1.01 75.50 34.67
N VAL A 625 0.90 76.06 33.46
CA VAL A 625 -0.16 75.75 32.50
C VAL A 625 0.40 75.23 31.18
N ASP A 626 -0.37 74.40 30.48
CA ASP A 626 -0.03 73.93 29.14
C ASP A 626 -0.34 74.98 28.04
N SER A 627 -0.19 74.58 26.78
CA SER A 627 -0.47 75.43 25.61
C SER A 627 -1.96 75.79 25.43
N GLY A 628 -2.87 75.04 26.06
CA GLY A 628 -4.30 75.36 26.14
C GLY A 628 -4.66 76.21 27.36
N TYR A 629 -3.67 76.71 28.11
CA TYR A 629 -3.81 77.40 29.39
C TYR A 629 -4.48 76.58 30.51
N VAL A 630 -4.55 75.25 30.37
CA VAL A 630 -5.06 74.36 31.42
C VAL A 630 -4.03 74.23 32.54
N GLU A 631 -4.47 74.32 33.80
CA GLU A 631 -3.61 74.11 34.96
C GLU A 631 -3.12 72.66 35.02
N ARG A 632 -1.79 72.48 35.10
CA ARG A 632 -1.12 71.17 35.15
C ARG A 632 -0.30 70.95 36.41
N ALA A 633 0.17 72.03 37.04
CA ALA A 633 0.85 71.97 38.33
C ALA A 633 0.68 73.30 39.09
N ARG A 634 0.64 73.22 40.42
CA ARG A 634 0.60 74.36 41.34
C ARG A 634 1.55 74.10 42.51
N VAL A 635 2.31 75.12 42.91
CA VAL A 635 3.26 75.09 44.02
C VAL A 635 3.00 76.30 44.92
N THR A 636 2.79 76.08 46.22
CA THR A 636 2.78 77.16 47.21
C THR A 636 4.21 77.59 47.51
N VAL A 637 4.47 78.90 47.54
CA VAL A 637 5.77 79.49 47.83
C VAL A 637 5.85 79.83 49.32
N LYS A 638 6.90 79.38 49.99
CA LYS A 638 7.20 79.74 51.37
C LYS A 638 7.79 81.16 51.42
N VAL A 639 7.07 82.08 52.06
CA VAL A 639 7.51 83.47 52.27
C VAL A 639 8.20 83.61 53.62
N THR A 640 9.29 84.39 53.67
CA THR A 640 10.14 84.58 54.86
C THR A 640 10.57 86.05 55.04
N GLY A 641 11.31 86.35 56.12
CA GLY A 641 11.73 87.71 56.48
C GLY A 641 10.67 88.48 57.27
N ASP A 642 10.90 89.78 57.48
CA ASP A 642 9.96 90.69 58.15
C ASP A 642 9.02 91.38 57.15
N PRO A 643 7.85 91.89 57.58
CA PRO A 643 7.02 92.75 56.74
C PRO A 643 7.75 94.00 56.24
N VAL A 644 7.48 94.44 55.02
CA VAL A 644 8.08 95.67 54.42
C VAL A 644 7.66 96.93 55.20
N TYR A 645 6.52 96.89 55.89
CA TYR A 645 5.95 98.01 56.64
C TYR A 645 5.60 97.61 58.07
N ASP A 646 6.03 98.42 59.03
CA ASP A 646 5.61 98.37 60.43
C ASP A 646 4.36 99.23 60.62
N TYR A 647 3.22 98.55 60.45
CA TYR A 647 1.88 99.08 60.75
C TYR A 647 1.33 98.54 62.08
N ASN A 648 2.18 98.23 63.06
CA ASN A 648 1.71 97.76 64.37
C ASN A 648 0.79 98.81 65.05
N LEU A 649 -0.23 98.35 65.78
CA LEU A 649 -1.15 99.23 66.49
C LEU A 649 -1.73 98.54 67.73
N THR A 650 -1.54 99.15 68.89
CA THR A 650 -2.14 98.71 70.16
C THR A 650 -3.01 99.81 70.74
N ALA A 651 -3.94 99.43 71.60
CA ALA A 651 -4.64 100.32 72.51
C ALA A 651 -4.61 99.71 73.91
N ASN A 652 -4.49 100.56 74.92
CA ASN A 652 -4.71 100.22 76.31
C ASN A 652 -6.21 100.27 76.60
N ASP A 653 -6.66 99.50 77.60
CA ASP A 653 -8.06 99.47 78.01
C ASP A 653 -8.53 100.85 78.52
N TYR A 654 -9.79 101.19 78.23
CA TYR A 654 -10.40 102.48 78.58
C TYR A 654 -11.47 102.32 79.66
N THR A 655 -11.27 102.96 80.81
CA THR A 655 -12.33 103.08 81.83
C THR A 655 -13.25 104.26 81.49
N LEU A 656 -14.55 104.01 81.40
CA LEU A 656 -15.59 105.01 81.14
C LEU A 656 -15.50 106.18 82.14
N GLY A 657 -15.60 107.40 81.61
CA GLY A 657 -15.36 108.64 82.37
C GLY A 657 -13.88 109.04 82.51
N GLY A 658 -12.93 108.14 82.21
CA GLY A 658 -11.50 108.47 82.13
C GLY A 658 -11.21 109.49 81.03
N THR A 659 -10.25 110.39 81.23
CA THR A 659 -10.02 111.52 80.32
C THR A 659 -9.29 111.17 79.02
N THR A 660 -8.58 110.02 78.97
CA THR A 660 -7.69 109.67 77.86
C THR A 660 -7.76 108.20 77.41
N ILE A 661 -7.39 107.97 76.13
CA ILE A 661 -7.03 106.65 75.57
C ILE A 661 -5.56 106.72 75.14
N THR A 662 -4.79 105.66 75.38
CA THR A 662 -3.36 105.58 75.03
C THR A 662 -3.02 104.25 74.37
N GLY A 663 -1.88 104.19 73.67
CA GLY A 663 -1.37 102.95 73.08
C GLY A 663 -0.05 103.16 72.33
N LYS A 664 0.34 102.18 71.50
CA LYS A 664 1.53 102.25 70.65
C LYS A 664 1.18 102.13 69.16
N TYR A 665 2.03 102.71 68.31
CA TYR A 665 1.92 102.66 66.86
C TYR A 665 3.28 102.36 66.21
N GLY A 666 3.25 101.63 65.09
CA GLY A 666 4.43 101.29 64.28
C GLY A 666 4.91 102.45 63.42
N LYS A 667 6.20 102.46 63.07
CA LYS A 667 6.88 103.63 62.48
C LYS A 667 6.29 104.13 61.15
N ASP A 668 5.57 103.28 60.41
CA ASP A 668 4.97 103.65 59.11
C ASP A 668 3.49 104.10 59.22
N VAL A 669 2.91 104.05 60.43
CA VAL A 669 1.61 104.68 60.73
C VAL A 669 1.82 106.20 60.93
N SER A 670 1.21 107.01 60.08
CA SER A 670 1.40 108.48 60.08
C SER A 670 0.49 109.21 61.07
N LYS A 671 -0.71 108.67 61.32
CA LYS A 671 -1.67 109.16 62.34
C LYS A 671 -2.44 107.99 62.94
N VAL A 672 -2.79 108.13 64.23
CA VAL A 672 -3.79 107.28 64.90
C VAL A 672 -5.06 108.12 65.13
N ARG A 673 -6.23 107.54 64.88
CA ARG A 673 -7.55 108.21 65.00
C ARG A 673 -8.50 107.42 65.88
N LEU A 674 -9.30 108.13 66.68
CA LEU A 674 -10.38 107.55 67.48
C LEU A 674 -11.64 107.44 66.62
N TRP A 675 -12.16 106.22 66.52
CA TRP A 675 -13.48 105.93 65.99
C TRP A 675 -14.39 105.54 67.14
N VAL A 676 -15.60 106.11 67.16
CA VAL A 676 -16.68 105.73 68.07
C VAL A 676 -17.94 105.54 67.23
N ASN A 677 -18.59 104.39 67.33
CA ASN A 677 -19.81 104.04 66.59
C ASN A 677 -19.65 104.33 65.08
N ASP A 678 -18.58 103.78 64.52
CA ASP A 678 -18.17 103.88 63.10
C ASP A 678 -17.95 105.31 62.55
N THR A 679 -17.85 106.31 63.43
CA THR A 679 -17.54 107.70 63.09
C THR A 679 -16.17 108.11 63.65
N VAL A 680 -15.36 108.84 62.87
CA VAL A 680 -14.12 109.46 63.37
C VAL A 680 -14.47 110.62 64.31
N VAL A 681 -14.18 110.48 65.59
CA VAL A 681 -14.48 111.51 66.62
C VAL A 681 -13.26 112.26 67.11
N GLY A 682 -12.04 111.74 66.87
CA GLY A 682 -10.81 112.38 67.31
C GLY A 682 -9.56 111.87 66.60
N GLN A 683 -8.45 112.60 66.77
CA GLN A 683 -7.12 112.20 66.31
C GLN A 683 -6.15 112.25 67.48
N ALA A 684 -5.25 111.27 67.56
CA ALA A 684 -4.27 111.18 68.64
C ALA A 684 -3.12 112.18 68.44
N THR A 685 -2.58 112.66 69.55
CA THR A 685 -1.21 113.18 69.61
C THR A 685 -0.26 111.98 69.60
N THR A 686 0.70 111.98 68.68
CA THR A 686 1.66 110.90 68.44
C THR A 686 3.07 111.33 68.87
N ASN A 687 3.75 110.52 69.66
CA ASN A 687 5.06 110.80 70.26
C ASN A 687 6.18 110.06 69.52
N ALA A 688 7.40 110.61 69.56
CA ALA A 688 8.57 110.06 68.85
C ALA A 688 9.07 108.70 69.39
N ASP A 689 8.57 108.25 70.54
CA ASP A 689 8.83 106.93 71.14
C ASP A 689 7.88 105.82 70.64
N GLY A 690 6.99 106.14 69.69
CA GLY A 690 5.97 105.23 69.17
C GLY A 690 4.73 105.10 70.06
N THR A 691 4.56 105.97 71.07
CA THR A 691 3.31 106.05 71.86
C THR A 691 2.35 107.09 71.31
N TYR A 692 1.05 106.95 71.59
CA TYR A 692 0.05 107.98 71.29
C TYR A 692 -0.91 108.19 72.46
N SER A 693 -1.55 109.36 72.49
CA SER A 693 -2.59 109.74 73.45
C SER A 693 -3.74 110.50 72.78
N ILE A 694 -4.97 110.20 73.20
CA ILE A 694 -6.21 110.85 72.75
C ILE A 694 -6.86 111.41 74.01
N ILE A 695 -7.14 112.72 74.02
CA ILE A 695 -7.71 113.44 75.18
C ILE A 695 -9.22 113.70 75.00
N ASN A 696 -9.90 114.11 76.07
CA ASN A 696 -11.32 114.49 76.12
C ASN A 696 -12.31 113.36 75.79
N VAL A 697 -11.89 112.10 75.97
CA VAL A 697 -12.64 110.90 75.56
C VAL A 697 -14.10 110.82 76.08
N PRO A 698 -14.46 111.27 77.31
CA PRO A 698 -15.85 111.25 77.80
C PRO A 698 -16.82 112.12 76.98
N SER A 699 -16.31 113.03 76.13
CA SER A 699 -17.13 113.81 75.20
C SER A 699 -17.78 112.93 74.11
N TRP A 700 -17.20 111.77 73.81
CA TRP A 700 -17.61 110.88 72.72
C TRP A 700 -17.95 109.45 73.18
N VAL A 701 -17.18 108.87 74.11
CA VAL A 701 -17.44 107.54 74.68
C VAL A 701 -18.25 107.71 75.96
N LYS A 702 -19.50 107.24 75.98
CA LYS A 702 -20.49 107.51 77.03
C LYS A 702 -21.18 106.26 77.56
N LEU A 703 -21.31 105.23 76.73
CA LEU A 703 -21.94 103.96 77.05
C LEU A 703 -20.92 102.83 77.02
N SER A 704 -21.09 101.81 77.86
CA SER A 704 -20.33 100.55 77.75
C SER A 704 -20.59 99.79 76.45
N THR A 705 -21.67 100.13 75.74
CA THR A 705 -22.03 99.63 74.41
C THR A 705 -21.43 100.41 73.25
N ASP A 706 -20.73 101.53 73.50
CA ASP A 706 -20.10 102.29 72.41
C ASP A 706 -18.97 101.46 71.76
N LYS A 707 -19.00 101.34 70.44
CA LYS A 707 -17.96 100.67 69.65
C LYS A 707 -16.75 101.61 69.53
N VAL A 708 -15.79 101.47 70.44
CA VAL A 708 -14.56 102.29 70.47
C VAL A 708 -13.42 101.57 69.76
N GLU A 709 -12.82 102.22 68.76
CA GLU A 709 -11.67 101.67 68.02
C GLU A 709 -10.61 102.75 67.76
N VAL A 710 -9.34 102.36 67.76
CA VAL A 710 -8.26 103.18 67.19
C VAL A 710 -7.89 102.67 65.80
N VAL A 711 -7.64 103.60 64.88
CA VAL A 711 -7.28 103.30 63.50
C VAL A 711 -5.99 104.02 63.13
N GLY A 712 -4.99 103.25 62.75
CA GLY A 712 -3.73 103.71 62.18
C GLY A 712 -3.89 103.91 60.68
N VAL A 713 -3.54 105.10 60.21
CA VAL A 713 -3.54 105.47 58.78
C VAL A 713 -2.13 105.85 58.32
N ASN A 714 -1.81 105.55 57.06
CA ASN A 714 -0.55 105.98 56.45
C ASN A 714 -0.60 107.47 56.03
N ALA A 715 0.48 107.98 55.43
CA ALA A 715 0.59 109.37 54.99
C ALA A 715 -0.45 109.80 53.93
N ALA A 716 -1.10 108.84 53.25
CA ALA A 716 -2.21 109.09 52.31
C ALA A 716 -3.60 108.91 52.96
N TYR A 717 -3.67 108.91 54.30
CA TYR A 717 -4.87 108.67 55.11
C TYR A 717 -5.59 107.33 54.87
N LYS A 718 -4.97 106.38 54.15
CA LYS A 718 -5.51 105.03 54.00
C LYS A 718 -5.30 104.25 55.30
N GLU A 719 -6.34 103.54 55.74
CA GLU A 719 -6.28 102.58 56.84
C GLU A 719 -5.24 101.50 56.57
N VAL A 720 -4.35 101.28 57.54
CA VAL A 720 -3.30 100.25 57.52
C VAL A 720 -3.36 99.34 58.75
N ALA A 721 -3.96 99.80 59.85
CA ALA A 721 -4.28 98.98 61.02
C ALA A 721 -5.50 99.51 61.77
N ARG A 722 -6.27 98.62 62.40
CA ARG A 722 -7.42 98.94 63.27
C ARG A 722 -7.35 98.05 64.50
N LYS A 723 -7.67 98.63 65.66
CA LYS A 723 -7.66 97.92 66.94
C LYS A 723 -8.81 98.42 67.82
N THR A 724 -9.72 97.51 68.19
CA THR A 724 -10.79 97.79 69.16
C THR A 724 -10.19 98.13 70.52
N VAL A 725 -10.73 99.15 71.18
CA VAL A 725 -10.36 99.56 72.55
C VAL A 725 -11.30 98.86 73.52
N VAL A 726 -10.76 98.16 74.53
CA VAL A 726 -11.58 97.46 75.52
C VAL A 726 -12.15 98.48 76.51
N THR A 727 -13.47 98.68 76.50
CA THR A 727 -14.17 99.56 77.46
C THR A 727 -14.41 98.85 78.80
N LYS A 728 -14.33 99.59 79.90
CA LYS A 728 -14.51 99.09 81.28
C LYS A 728 -15.29 100.09 82.14
N GLY A 729 -15.99 99.58 83.15
CA GLY A 729 -16.82 100.38 84.06
C GLY A 729 -18.28 100.52 83.61
N ALA A 730 -19.03 101.37 84.30
CA ALA A 730 -20.43 101.65 83.99
C ALA A 730 -20.56 102.80 82.96
N SER A 731 -21.65 102.80 82.19
CA SER A 731 -22.05 103.92 81.34
C SER A 731 -22.22 105.21 82.16
N ILE A 732 -21.86 106.36 81.59
CA ILE A 732 -22.08 107.68 82.22
C ILE A 732 -23.48 108.26 81.94
N LEU A 733 -24.31 107.53 81.19
CA LEU A 733 -25.73 107.81 80.97
C LEU A 733 -26.56 106.57 81.31
N ASP A 734 -27.72 106.78 81.92
CA ASP A 734 -28.78 105.78 82.12
C ASP A 734 -29.83 105.90 81.00
N THR A 735 -29.49 105.30 79.88
CA THR A 735 -30.39 105.09 78.74
C THR A 735 -31.05 103.71 78.78
N SER A 736 -31.17 103.08 79.96
CA SER A 736 -31.75 101.74 80.08
C SER A 736 -33.18 101.67 79.51
N LEU A 737 -33.53 100.57 78.86
CA LEU A 737 -34.84 100.42 78.21
C LEU A 737 -35.24 98.95 78.19
N THR A 738 -36.31 98.61 78.91
CA THR A 738 -36.67 97.21 79.18
C THR A 738 -38.15 97.00 78.83
N PRO A 739 -38.48 96.63 77.57
CA PRO A 739 -39.81 96.13 77.24
C PRO A 739 -40.07 94.80 77.95
N LYS A 740 -41.32 94.54 78.33
CA LYS A 740 -41.79 93.17 78.59
C LYS A 740 -41.99 92.42 77.26
N THR A 741 -42.07 91.10 77.35
CA THR A 741 -42.51 90.27 76.23
C THR A 741 -43.91 90.67 75.76
N TYR A 742 -44.11 90.76 74.45
CA TYR A 742 -45.41 90.93 73.80
C TYR A 742 -45.92 89.57 73.31
N THR A 743 -47.13 89.18 73.71
CA THR A 743 -47.81 87.99 73.19
C THR A 743 -48.77 88.37 72.06
N LYS A 744 -48.87 87.53 71.03
CA LYS A 744 -49.75 87.76 69.88
C LYS A 744 -51.19 88.05 70.32
N GLY A 745 -51.65 89.27 70.07
CA GLY A 745 -53.01 89.72 70.40
C GLY A 745 -53.11 90.59 71.65
N ASP A 746 -52.02 90.79 72.40
CA ASP A 746 -52.00 91.72 73.53
C ASP A 746 -52.37 93.14 73.06
N ALA A 747 -53.31 93.79 73.77
CA ALA A 747 -53.70 95.15 73.44
C ALA A 747 -52.59 96.18 73.72
N ASN A 748 -51.66 95.89 74.64
CA ASN A 748 -50.66 96.84 75.15
C ASN A 748 -49.27 96.21 75.27
N LEU A 749 -48.22 96.96 74.92
CA LEU A 749 -46.85 96.70 75.37
C LEU A 749 -46.54 97.60 76.58
N THR A 750 -45.88 97.05 77.59
CA THR A 750 -45.40 97.82 78.76
C THR A 750 -43.92 97.55 79.02
N GLY A 751 -43.25 98.45 79.73
CA GLY A 751 -41.85 98.28 80.12
C GLY A 751 -41.35 99.43 80.99
N THR A 752 -40.04 99.45 81.25
CA THR A 752 -39.36 100.53 81.98
C THR A 752 -38.32 101.24 81.13
N PHE A 753 -37.96 102.47 81.51
CA PHE A 753 -36.91 103.27 80.88
C PHE A 753 -36.11 104.07 81.93
N GLY A 754 -34.84 104.31 81.61
CA GLY A 754 -33.86 105.03 82.42
C GLY A 754 -34.00 106.55 82.37
N LYS A 755 -33.40 107.25 83.34
CA LYS A 755 -33.63 108.68 83.56
C LYS A 755 -33.19 109.61 82.42
N ASP A 756 -32.29 109.16 81.54
CA ASP A 756 -31.77 109.98 80.43
C ASP A 756 -32.53 109.73 79.10
N ILE A 757 -33.61 108.95 79.12
CA ILE A 757 -34.63 108.85 78.05
C ILE A 757 -35.80 109.80 78.35
N SER A 758 -36.19 110.60 77.36
CA SER A 758 -37.29 111.58 77.47
C SER A 758 -38.64 111.05 76.96
N LYS A 759 -38.61 110.17 75.94
CA LYS A 759 -39.79 109.46 75.41
C LYS A 759 -39.42 108.05 74.95
N VAL A 760 -40.37 107.12 75.05
CA VAL A 760 -40.27 105.78 74.45
C VAL A 760 -41.23 105.70 73.24
N ARG A 761 -40.81 104.99 72.19
CA ARG A 761 -41.53 104.83 70.91
C ARG A 761 -41.50 103.38 70.46
N LEU A 762 -42.63 102.86 69.98
CA LEU A 762 -42.71 101.54 69.35
C LEU A 762 -42.45 101.67 67.84
N TRP A 763 -41.56 100.83 67.36
CA TRP A 763 -41.28 100.62 65.94
C TRP A 763 -41.60 99.17 65.58
N VAL A 764 -42.14 98.96 64.39
CA VAL A 764 -42.30 97.62 63.80
C VAL A 764 -41.81 97.67 62.35
N ASN A 765 -41.02 96.67 61.94
CA ASN A 765 -40.48 96.55 60.58
C ASN A 765 -39.77 97.83 60.10
N GLY A 766 -39.03 98.49 60.99
CA GLY A 766 -38.29 99.72 60.68
C GLY A 766 -39.16 100.98 60.56
N THR A 767 -40.46 100.91 60.84
CA THR A 767 -41.38 102.07 60.84
C THR A 767 -41.80 102.44 62.26
N LEU A 768 -41.78 103.74 62.60
CA LEU A 768 -42.37 104.26 63.84
C LEU A 768 -43.89 104.12 63.80
N VAL A 769 -44.47 103.26 64.65
CA VAL A 769 -45.93 103.01 64.66
C VAL A 769 -46.67 103.78 65.76
N LYS A 770 -46.07 103.98 66.94
CA LYS A 770 -46.73 104.71 68.06
C LYS A 770 -45.73 105.23 69.09
N GLN A 771 -46.06 106.34 69.75
CA GLN A 771 -45.30 106.83 70.92
C GLN A 771 -45.95 106.33 72.21
N ALA A 772 -45.15 105.99 73.22
CA ALA A 772 -45.63 105.53 74.51
C ALA A 772 -46.16 106.67 75.39
N THR A 773 -47.16 106.36 76.21
CA THR A 773 -47.48 107.14 77.41
C THR A 773 -46.51 106.73 78.51
N THR A 774 -45.95 107.71 79.23
CA THR A 774 -44.92 107.49 80.27
C THR A 774 -45.42 107.95 81.64
N ASN A 775 -45.24 107.13 82.68
CA ASN A 775 -45.56 107.46 84.06
C ASN A 775 -44.41 106.98 84.99
N GLY A 776 -43.73 107.91 85.66
CA GLY A 776 -42.45 107.62 86.32
C GLY A 776 -41.45 107.03 85.32
N SER A 777 -40.77 105.96 85.73
CA SER A 777 -39.88 105.16 84.88
C SER A 777 -40.59 104.08 84.05
N MET A 778 -41.94 104.02 84.04
CA MET A 778 -42.70 103.07 83.24
C MET A 778 -43.25 103.68 81.95
N PHE A 779 -43.28 102.87 80.88
CA PHE A 779 -43.94 103.22 79.62
C PHE A 779 -45.03 102.21 79.25
N THR A 780 -46.05 102.69 78.54
CA THR A 780 -47.13 101.87 77.96
C THR A 780 -47.42 102.32 76.53
N VAL A 781 -47.49 101.37 75.60
CA VAL A 781 -47.92 101.58 74.21
C VAL A 781 -49.19 100.77 73.98
N SER A 782 -50.33 101.45 73.86
CA SER A 782 -51.65 100.84 73.72
C SER A 782 -52.05 100.61 72.26
N ASP A 783 -53.08 99.78 72.04
CA ASP A 783 -53.74 99.51 70.76
C ASP A 783 -52.76 99.02 69.67
N ILE A 784 -51.91 98.04 70.01
CA ILE A 784 -50.79 97.62 69.14
C ILE A 784 -51.01 96.30 68.38
N ALA A 785 -52.06 95.55 68.69
CA ALA A 785 -52.29 94.20 68.14
C ALA A 785 -52.40 94.16 66.60
N SER A 786 -52.83 95.26 65.97
CA SER A 786 -52.89 95.40 64.50
C SER A 786 -51.56 95.71 63.83
N PHE A 787 -50.51 96.08 64.59
CA PHE A 787 -49.18 96.38 64.06
C PHE A 787 -48.20 95.22 64.20
N ILE A 788 -48.48 94.23 65.05
CA ILE A 788 -47.60 93.07 65.29
C ILE A 788 -48.38 91.78 65.02
N THR A 789 -48.22 91.27 63.80
CA THR A 789 -49.10 90.29 63.14
C THR A 789 -48.43 88.94 62.86
N SER A 790 -47.10 88.95 62.69
CA SER A 790 -46.24 87.82 62.32
C SER A 790 -45.11 87.59 63.34
N LYS A 791 -44.54 86.38 63.36
CA LYS A 791 -43.29 86.09 64.10
C LYS A 791 -42.08 86.85 63.54
N ASP A 792 -42.15 87.24 62.26
CA ASP A 792 -41.06 87.90 61.53
C ASP A 792 -41.18 89.43 61.59
N ASP A 793 -42.22 89.96 62.26
CA ASP A 793 -42.35 91.39 62.49
C ASP A 793 -41.25 91.85 63.46
N LYS A 794 -40.34 92.71 63.00
CA LYS A 794 -39.23 93.23 63.81
C LYS A 794 -39.75 94.31 64.76
N VAL A 795 -40.19 93.91 65.94
CA VAL A 795 -40.71 94.79 66.99
C VAL A 795 -39.57 95.37 67.83
N GLU A 796 -39.50 96.70 67.95
CA GLU A 796 -38.48 97.39 68.73
C GLU A 796 -39.07 98.55 69.52
N VAL A 797 -38.64 98.74 70.78
CA VAL A 797 -38.85 99.99 71.50
C VAL A 797 -37.62 100.86 71.42
N VAL A 798 -37.84 102.15 71.24
CA VAL A 798 -36.80 103.16 71.03
C VAL A 798 -36.95 104.26 72.06
N GLY A 799 -35.93 104.41 72.89
CA GLY A 799 -35.76 105.52 73.82
C GLY A 799 -35.11 106.69 73.10
N VAL A 800 -35.74 107.86 73.17
CA VAL A 800 -35.22 109.10 72.56
C VAL A 800 -35.04 110.19 73.61
N ASN A 801 -34.05 111.07 73.40
CA ASN A 801 -33.80 112.22 74.25
C ASN A 801 -34.81 113.37 73.99
N ALA A 802 -34.63 114.51 74.67
CA ALA A 802 -35.51 115.68 74.54
C ALA A 802 -35.52 116.32 73.13
N GLN A 803 -34.51 116.05 72.31
CA GLN A 803 -34.41 116.48 70.91
C GLN A 803 -34.94 115.41 69.94
N TYR A 804 -35.57 114.35 70.45
CA TYR A 804 -36.04 113.17 69.71
C TYR A 804 -34.95 112.32 69.03
N ASN A 805 -33.67 112.55 69.34
CA ASN A 805 -32.58 111.68 68.88
C ASN A 805 -32.63 110.35 69.65
N GLU A 806 -32.37 109.25 68.93
CA GLU A 806 -32.28 107.90 69.49
C GLU A 806 -31.09 107.77 70.45
N VAL A 807 -31.35 107.24 71.66
CA VAL A 807 -30.33 107.00 72.70
C VAL A 807 -30.32 105.56 73.22
N ASN A 808 -31.36 104.77 72.94
CA ASN A 808 -31.34 103.31 73.04
C ASN A 808 -32.45 102.71 72.15
N ARG A 809 -32.21 101.52 71.59
CA ARG A 809 -33.18 100.73 70.82
C ARG A 809 -33.06 99.27 71.24
N VAL A 810 -34.18 98.69 71.67
CA VAL A 810 -34.24 97.33 72.23
C VAL A 810 -35.35 96.55 71.55
N THR A 811 -35.00 95.41 70.95
CA THR A 811 -35.96 94.46 70.38
C THR A 811 -36.92 93.98 71.46
N VAL A 812 -38.22 94.00 71.17
CA VAL A 812 -39.26 93.49 72.07
C VAL A 812 -39.32 91.96 71.89
N PRO A 813 -39.17 91.14 72.95
CA PRO A 813 -39.38 89.70 72.83
C PRO A 813 -40.84 89.41 72.44
N THR A 814 -41.06 88.55 71.43
CA THR A 814 -42.40 88.20 70.94
C THR A 814 -42.73 86.73 71.17
N THR A 815 -43.96 86.45 71.63
CA THR A 815 -44.46 85.09 71.91
C THR A 815 -45.86 84.86 71.33
N GLY A 816 -46.31 83.61 71.22
CA GLY A 816 -47.64 83.27 70.69
C GLY A 816 -47.75 83.25 69.16
N PHE A 817 -46.63 83.27 68.44
CA PHE A 817 -46.57 83.05 66.99
C PHE A 817 -45.97 81.67 66.71
N SER A 818 -46.57 80.90 65.80
CA SER A 818 -46.13 79.54 65.48
C SER A 818 -44.94 79.50 64.50
N THR A 819 -44.06 78.51 64.69
CA THR A 819 -42.99 78.16 63.75
C THR A 819 -43.41 76.99 62.86
N LEU A 820 -42.88 76.95 61.64
CA LEU A 820 -43.17 75.89 60.65
C LEU A 820 -42.06 74.84 60.64
N ASP A 821 -42.42 73.57 60.77
CA ASP A 821 -41.51 72.44 60.79
C ASP A 821 -41.42 71.77 59.41
N ASN A 822 -40.26 71.96 58.77
CA ASN A 822 -39.95 71.50 57.41
C ASN A 822 -38.93 70.35 57.39
N ALA A 823 -38.86 69.50 58.42
CA ALA A 823 -37.93 68.37 58.45
C ALA A 823 -38.13 67.42 57.24
N LEU A 824 -37.05 66.78 56.79
CA LEU A 824 -37.07 65.70 55.78
C LEU A 824 -35.84 64.80 55.94
N THR A 825 -36.05 63.48 56.01
CA THR A 825 -34.97 62.47 55.98
C THR A 825 -35.15 61.52 54.79
N ALA A 826 -34.05 60.96 54.28
CA ALA A 826 -34.04 59.98 53.18
C ALA A 826 -32.76 59.12 53.29
N PRO A 827 -32.74 57.88 52.75
CA PRO A 827 -31.52 57.08 52.67
C PRO A 827 -30.50 57.73 51.71
N SER A 828 -29.21 57.60 51.99
CA SER A 828 -28.14 58.19 51.17
C SER A 828 -27.82 57.42 49.89
N VAL A 829 -28.19 56.13 49.82
CA VAL A 829 -27.89 55.23 48.70
C VAL A 829 -29.13 54.39 48.35
N TYR A 830 -29.35 54.14 47.05
CA TYR A 830 -30.28 53.14 46.53
C TYR A 830 -29.51 52.10 45.70
N LEU A 831 -29.79 50.81 45.92
CA LEU A 831 -29.07 49.70 45.28
C LEU A 831 -29.90 49.07 44.15
N LEU A 832 -29.44 49.22 42.91
CA LEU A 832 -30.02 48.56 41.73
C LEU A 832 -29.87 47.04 41.82
N ASN A 833 -30.89 46.32 41.33
CA ASN A 833 -30.94 44.85 41.34
C ASN A 833 -30.78 44.26 42.75
N SER A 834 -31.32 44.97 43.74
CA SER A 834 -31.58 44.47 45.09
C SER A 834 -33.09 44.26 45.29
N ASN A 835 -33.48 43.59 46.37
CA ASN A 835 -34.90 43.40 46.72
C ASN A 835 -35.55 44.67 47.33
N THR A 836 -34.86 45.82 47.30
CA THR A 836 -35.33 47.09 47.88
C THR A 836 -36.40 47.74 47.00
N SER A 837 -37.66 47.39 47.26
CA SER A 837 -38.82 47.85 46.48
C SER A 837 -39.30 49.27 46.78
N ASN A 838 -38.72 49.94 47.79
CA ASN A 838 -39.17 51.27 48.25
C ASN A 838 -38.07 52.17 48.82
N ILE A 839 -38.39 53.47 48.93
CA ILE A 839 -37.66 54.47 49.72
C ILE A 839 -38.61 54.93 50.84
N ILE A 840 -38.11 55.01 52.07
CA ILE A 840 -38.85 55.47 53.26
C ILE A 840 -38.08 56.57 54.00
N GLY A 841 -38.79 57.38 54.79
CA GLY A 841 -38.21 58.43 55.62
C GLY A 841 -39.26 59.20 56.41
N THR A 842 -38.83 60.24 57.12
CA THR A 842 -39.68 61.13 57.92
C THR A 842 -39.79 62.53 57.32
N TYR A 843 -40.86 63.24 57.66
CA TYR A 843 -41.11 64.63 57.26
C TYR A 843 -41.74 65.46 58.40
N GLY A 844 -41.48 66.76 58.39
CA GLY A 844 -41.97 67.72 59.38
C GLY A 844 -43.42 68.17 59.17
N SER A 845 -44.07 68.63 60.24
CA SER A 845 -45.51 68.89 60.29
C SER A 845 -46.06 70.00 59.36
N ASN A 846 -45.22 70.83 58.75
CA ASN A 846 -45.63 71.78 57.68
C ASN A 846 -45.53 71.18 56.26
N VAL A 847 -44.87 70.03 56.08
CA VAL A 847 -44.78 69.33 54.79
C VAL A 847 -46.10 68.63 54.49
N ALA A 848 -46.80 69.07 53.45
CA ALA A 848 -48.08 68.49 53.05
C ALA A 848 -47.94 67.27 52.14
N LYS A 849 -46.85 67.19 51.34
CA LYS A 849 -46.53 66.04 50.47
C LYS A 849 -45.01 65.86 50.35
N VAL A 850 -44.61 64.60 50.13
CA VAL A 850 -43.24 64.21 49.73
C VAL A 850 -43.29 63.59 48.34
N ARG A 851 -42.31 63.88 47.49
CA ARG A 851 -42.23 63.46 46.07
C ARG A 851 -40.86 62.91 45.72
N LEU A 852 -40.83 61.95 44.81
CA LEU A 852 -39.63 61.40 44.18
C LEU A 852 -39.42 62.08 42.83
N PHE A 853 -38.24 62.66 42.65
CA PHE A 853 -37.72 63.10 41.37
C PHE A 853 -36.69 62.07 40.89
N VAL A 854 -36.70 61.78 39.59
CA VAL A 854 -35.62 61.07 38.90
C VAL A 854 -35.27 61.86 37.64
N ASN A 855 -33.98 62.14 37.44
CA ASN A 855 -33.46 62.94 36.32
C ASN A 855 -34.19 64.29 36.13
N GLY A 856 -34.54 64.94 37.26
CA GLY A 856 -35.24 66.23 37.28
C GLY A 856 -36.77 66.18 37.10
N VAL A 857 -37.35 65.00 36.85
CA VAL A 857 -38.81 64.84 36.64
C VAL A 857 -39.47 64.22 37.87
N VAL A 858 -40.64 64.73 38.30
CA VAL A 858 -41.46 64.09 39.33
C VAL A 858 -42.01 62.77 38.79
N VAL A 859 -41.47 61.65 39.27
CA VAL A 859 -41.92 60.30 38.87
C VAL A 859 -42.92 59.68 39.85
N LYS A 860 -42.92 60.10 41.13
CA LYS A 860 -43.84 59.54 42.12
C LYS A 860 -44.13 60.51 43.27
N GLN A 861 -45.30 60.36 43.88
CA GLN A 861 -45.66 61.00 45.15
C GLN A 861 -45.76 59.93 46.24
N ALA A 862 -45.29 60.25 47.44
CA ALA A 862 -45.25 59.31 48.55
C ALA A 862 -46.63 59.08 49.17
N VAL A 863 -46.86 57.86 49.66
CA VAL A 863 -47.88 57.58 50.68
C VAL A 863 -47.35 58.15 52.00
N THR A 864 -48.21 58.78 52.80
CA THR A 864 -47.80 59.55 54.00
C THR A 864 -48.69 59.23 55.18
N THR A 865 -48.08 58.85 56.31
CA THR A 865 -48.77 58.45 57.55
C THR A 865 -47.97 58.93 58.76
N ALA A 866 -48.59 59.74 59.64
CA ALA A 866 -48.02 60.17 60.92
C ALA A 866 -46.53 60.60 60.86
N GLY A 867 -46.21 61.59 60.03
CA GLY A 867 -44.83 62.12 59.88
C GLY A 867 -43.84 61.20 59.17
N ASN A 868 -44.28 60.03 58.68
CA ASN A 868 -43.49 59.09 57.88
C ASN A 868 -44.01 59.04 56.45
N TYR A 869 -43.11 58.93 55.47
CA TYR A 869 -43.47 58.75 54.06
C TYR A 869 -42.89 57.45 53.50
N SER A 870 -43.55 56.93 52.46
CA SER A 870 -43.14 55.73 51.74
C SER A 870 -43.38 55.87 50.24
N LEU A 871 -42.32 55.64 49.46
CA LEU A 871 -42.28 55.62 48.00
C LEU A 871 -42.08 54.17 47.55
N ASN A 872 -43.19 53.44 47.40
CA ASN A 872 -43.18 52.03 46.99
C ASN A 872 -43.22 51.87 45.46
N GLY A 873 -42.62 50.80 44.93
CA GLY A 873 -42.61 50.49 43.49
C GLY A 873 -41.82 51.53 42.70
N ILE A 874 -40.54 51.66 43.03
CA ILE A 874 -39.63 52.69 42.48
C ILE A 874 -38.62 52.14 41.45
N ALA A 875 -38.44 50.82 41.41
CA ALA A 875 -37.53 50.15 40.48
C ALA A 875 -37.91 50.38 39.00
N ASP A 876 -39.19 50.62 38.70
CA ASP A 876 -39.67 50.97 37.36
C ASP A 876 -39.19 52.35 36.87
N PHE A 877 -38.62 53.18 37.76
CA PHE A 877 -38.19 54.55 37.51
C PHE A 877 -36.69 54.77 37.71
N ILE A 878 -36.04 53.99 38.58
CA ILE A 878 -34.59 54.06 38.86
C ILE A 878 -33.94 52.80 38.27
N LYS A 879 -33.22 52.94 37.16
CA LYS A 879 -32.79 51.81 36.31
C LYS A 879 -31.28 51.68 36.13
N GLN A 880 -30.53 52.76 36.29
CA GLN A 880 -29.10 52.83 35.99
C GLN A 880 -28.36 53.71 37.01
N THR A 881 -27.08 53.45 37.26
CA THR A 881 -26.27 54.17 38.27
C THR A 881 -26.03 55.64 37.95
N THR A 882 -26.41 56.07 36.74
CA THR A 882 -26.37 57.46 36.27
C THR A 882 -27.68 58.22 36.53
N ASP A 883 -28.73 57.57 37.04
CA ASP A 883 -29.98 58.26 37.37
C ASP A 883 -29.82 59.14 38.60
N VAL A 884 -30.14 60.43 38.46
CA VAL A 884 -30.13 61.42 39.55
C VAL A 884 -31.44 61.31 40.32
N VAL A 885 -31.39 60.76 41.54
CA VAL A 885 -32.58 60.48 42.36
C VAL A 885 -32.66 61.44 43.54
N GLU A 886 -33.83 62.05 43.74
CA GLU A 886 -34.04 63.03 44.81
C GLU A 886 -35.42 62.89 45.46
N VAL A 887 -35.48 63.08 46.77
CA VAL A 887 -36.73 63.20 47.52
C VAL A 887 -36.93 64.65 47.94
N VAL A 888 -38.12 65.18 47.67
CA VAL A 888 -38.47 66.60 47.87
C VAL A 888 -39.74 66.71 48.70
N ALA A 889 -39.68 67.55 49.74
CA ALA A 889 -40.79 67.94 50.58
C ALA A 889 -41.40 69.26 50.07
N VAL A 890 -42.73 69.31 50.00
CA VAL A 890 -43.49 70.50 49.63
C VAL A 890 -44.57 70.82 50.66
N ASP A 891 -44.85 72.11 50.84
CA ASP A 891 -45.96 72.60 51.66
C ASP A 891 -47.32 72.40 50.98
N SER A 892 -48.39 72.89 51.62
CA SER A 892 -49.77 72.81 51.11
C SER A 892 -50.02 73.62 49.84
N GLN A 893 -49.09 74.51 49.45
CA GLN A 893 -49.12 75.29 48.22
C GLN A 893 -48.23 74.67 47.12
N TYR A 894 -47.71 73.46 47.34
CA TYR A 894 -46.75 72.75 46.50
C TYR A 894 -45.38 73.46 46.34
N LYS A 895 -45.06 74.44 47.20
CA LYS A 895 -43.75 75.08 47.20
C LYS A 895 -42.74 74.17 47.89
N GLU A 896 -41.53 74.06 47.33
CA GLU A 896 -40.44 73.29 47.92
C GLU A 896 -39.99 73.89 49.26
N VAL A 897 -39.90 73.02 50.27
CA VAL A 897 -39.46 73.39 51.64
C VAL A 897 -38.27 72.57 52.14
N ASN A 898 -37.99 71.39 51.55
CA ASN A 898 -36.78 70.61 51.83
C ASN A 898 -36.48 69.60 50.70
N ARG A 899 -35.21 69.19 50.56
CA ARG A 899 -34.72 68.30 49.48
C ARG A 899 -33.58 67.41 49.97
N LYS A 900 -33.52 66.16 49.48
CA LYS A 900 -32.46 65.17 49.73
C LYS A 900 -32.12 64.39 48.46
N THR A 901 -30.87 64.37 48.06
CA THR A 901 -30.35 63.56 46.93
C THR A 901 -29.95 62.17 47.41
N ILE A 902 -30.11 61.16 46.56
CA ILE A 902 -29.82 59.74 46.82
C ILE A 902 -28.84 59.24 45.74
N SER A 903 -27.74 58.60 46.13
CA SER A 903 -26.78 58.00 45.20
C SER A 903 -27.30 56.64 44.69
N VAL A 904 -27.35 56.44 43.38
CA VAL A 904 -27.71 55.13 42.79
C VAL A 904 -26.46 54.31 42.55
N GLN A 905 -26.41 53.09 43.09
CA GLN A 905 -25.25 52.19 42.97
C GLN A 905 -25.70 50.79 42.56
N ASN A 906 -24.83 50.04 41.87
CA ASN A 906 -25.08 48.62 41.60
C ASN A 906 -24.91 47.82 42.89
N ASN A 907 -25.84 46.91 43.18
CA ASN A 907 -25.71 45.96 44.29
C ASN A 907 -24.42 45.11 44.12
N PRO A 908 -23.42 45.19 45.02
CA PRO A 908 -22.18 44.46 44.90
C PRO A 908 -22.39 42.99 45.27
N VAL A 909 -22.64 42.15 44.26
CA VAL A 909 -22.81 40.70 44.44
C VAL A 909 -21.48 40.08 44.88
N ILE A 910 -21.35 39.84 46.19
CA ILE A 910 -20.27 39.01 46.75
C ILE A 910 -20.50 37.58 46.24
N LYS A 911 -19.70 37.22 45.23
CA LYS A 911 -19.69 35.89 44.60
C LYS A 911 -18.93 34.90 45.47
N ASP A 912 -19.61 33.84 45.89
CA ASP A 912 -19.02 32.78 46.69
C ASP A 912 -18.42 31.70 45.77
N TYR A 913 -17.12 31.89 45.48
CA TYR A 913 -16.29 30.98 44.69
C TYR A 913 -15.27 30.21 45.55
N ASN A 914 -15.63 29.89 46.80
CA ASN A 914 -14.82 28.99 47.62
C ASN A 914 -14.78 27.59 47.01
N LEU A 915 -13.64 26.91 47.13
CA LEU A 915 -13.44 25.55 46.68
C LEU A 915 -12.38 24.90 47.57
N THR A 916 -12.71 23.80 48.24
CA THR A 916 -11.80 23.05 49.12
C THR A 916 -11.94 21.55 48.88
N MET A 917 -10.89 20.77 49.08
CA MET A 917 -10.99 19.31 49.21
C MET A 917 -11.15 18.92 50.68
N ASP A 918 -11.83 17.80 50.95
CA ASP A 918 -11.96 17.26 52.31
C ASP A 918 -10.66 16.57 52.78
N LYS A 919 -9.88 16.02 51.84
CA LYS A 919 -8.54 15.46 52.07
C LYS A 919 -7.48 16.42 51.51
N ALA A 920 -6.37 16.60 52.23
CA ALA A 920 -5.24 17.41 51.77
C ALA A 920 -4.42 16.77 50.62
N SER A 921 -4.65 15.49 50.33
CA SER A 921 -4.07 14.76 49.20
C SER A 921 -5.00 13.64 48.77
N TYR A 922 -5.03 13.34 47.47
CA TYR A 922 -5.64 12.12 46.91
C TYR A 922 -4.67 10.95 47.07
N LEU A 923 -5.17 9.78 47.46
CA LEU A 923 -4.39 8.53 47.53
C LEU A 923 -4.72 7.67 46.30
N ILE A 924 -3.70 7.14 45.63
CA ILE A 924 -3.90 6.30 44.44
C ILE A 924 -4.78 5.09 44.79
N GLY A 925 -5.95 5.00 44.14
CA GLY A 925 -6.95 3.97 44.39
C GLY A 925 -8.16 4.42 45.24
N ASP A 926 -8.16 5.65 45.78
CA ASP A 926 -9.38 6.27 46.31
C ASP A 926 -10.44 6.34 45.19
N LYS A 927 -11.64 5.79 45.40
CA LYS A 927 -12.69 5.80 44.37
C LYS A 927 -13.33 7.16 44.16
N THR A 928 -13.14 8.10 45.08
CA THR A 928 -13.80 9.40 45.09
C THR A 928 -12.87 10.51 45.55
N ILE A 929 -13.02 11.70 44.96
CA ILE A 929 -12.57 12.96 45.57
C ILE A 929 -13.81 13.77 45.94
N THR A 930 -13.87 14.23 47.20
CA THR A 930 -14.93 15.09 47.72
C THR A 930 -14.37 16.41 48.26
N GLY A 931 -15.24 17.41 48.34
CA GLY A 931 -14.89 18.73 48.82
C GLY A 931 -16.06 19.69 48.84
N SER A 932 -15.85 20.90 49.37
CA SER A 932 -16.87 21.96 49.39
C SER A 932 -16.74 22.91 48.20
N TYR A 933 -17.87 23.44 47.73
CA TYR A 933 -17.93 24.50 46.72
C TYR A 933 -18.91 25.61 47.14
N GLY A 934 -18.54 26.85 46.87
CA GLY A 934 -19.37 28.03 47.14
C GLY A 934 -20.58 28.14 46.22
N LYS A 935 -21.66 28.76 46.70
CA LYS A 935 -22.99 28.79 46.05
C LYS A 935 -23.03 29.36 44.62
N ASP A 936 -22.02 30.11 44.19
CA ASP A 936 -21.96 30.72 42.87
C ASP A 936 -21.15 29.90 41.85
N ILE A 937 -20.50 28.81 42.28
CA ILE A 937 -19.93 27.78 41.39
C ILE A 937 -21.07 26.88 40.89
N SER A 938 -21.13 26.69 39.56
CA SER A 938 -22.16 25.86 38.89
C SER A 938 -21.59 24.56 38.30
N PHE A 939 -20.26 24.47 38.13
CA PHE A 939 -19.59 23.26 37.67
C PHE A 939 -18.29 23.07 38.44
N VAL A 940 -17.98 21.83 38.85
CA VAL A 940 -16.66 21.41 39.33
C VAL A 940 -16.20 20.22 38.50
N ARG A 941 -14.92 20.20 38.11
CA ARG A 941 -14.33 19.20 37.20
C ARG A 941 -12.96 18.75 37.69
N LEU A 942 -12.61 17.50 37.38
CA LEU A 942 -11.25 17.00 37.47
C LEU A 942 -10.55 17.24 36.13
N ALA A 943 -9.41 17.89 36.17
CA ALA A 943 -8.50 18.04 35.04
C ALA A 943 -7.20 17.27 35.29
N ILE A 944 -6.62 16.71 34.23
CA ILE A 944 -5.29 16.11 34.22
C ILE A 944 -4.54 16.72 33.03
N ASP A 945 -3.36 17.29 33.27
CA ASP A 945 -2.56 18.06 32.29
C ASP A 945 -3.38 19.12 31.53
N GLY A 946 -4.30 19.77 32.24
CA GLY A 946 -5.22 20.79 31.71
C GLY A 946 -6.45 20.24 30.97
N VAL A 947 -6.52 18.93 30.68
CA VAL A 947 -7.67 18.30 30.01
C VAL A 947 -8.73 17.90 31.04
N ASN A 948 -9.98 18.34 30.85
CA ASN A 948 -11.11 17.93 31.69
C ASN A 948 -11.41 16.42 31.50
N VAL A 949 -11.06 15.59 32.48
CA VAL A 949 -11.30 14.14 32.45
C VAL A 949 -12.58 13.71 33.16
N LYS A 950 -13.11 14.53 34.09
CA LYS A 950 -14.36 14.22 34.80
C LYS A 950 -15.11 15.46 35.29
N THR A 951 -16.42 15.32 35.47
CA THR A 951 -17.29 16.35 36.08
C THR A 951 -17.83 15.81 37.41
N ALA A 952 -17.91 16.67 38.42
CA ALA A 952 -18.42 16.31 39.74
C ALA A 952 -19.96 16.29 39.76
N SER A 953 -20.53 15.42 40.59
CA SER A 953 -21.89 15.60 41.08
C SER A 953 -21.88 16.72 42.13
N LEU A 954 -22.79 17.69 42.02
CA LEU A 954 -22.90 18.82 42.94
C LEU A 954 -24.20 18.69 43.76
N ASN A 955 -24.11 18.73 45.08
CA ASN A 955 -25.27 18.67 45.97
C ASN A 955 -25.02 19.46 47.27
N ASN A 956 -25.90 20.40 47.61
CA ASN A 956 -25.87 21.16 48.86
C ASN A 956 -24.50 21.75 49.27
N GLY A 957 -23.72 22.25 48.30
CA GLY A 957 -22.39 22.82 48.55
C GLY A 957 -21.25 21.80 48.67
N ILE A 958 -21.52 20.50 48.46
CA ILE A 958 -20.52 19.43 48.40
C ILE A 958 -20.40 18.92 46.95
N PHE A 959 -19.17 18.86 46.43
CA PHE A 959 -18.87 18.25 45.14
C PHE A 959 -18.30 16.84 45.34
N THR A 960 -18.68 15.91 44.46
CA THR A 960 -18.19 14.53 44.47
C THR A 960 -17.75 14.11 43.07
N LEU A 961 -16.46 13.85 42.90
CA LEU A 961 -15.86 13.27 41.70
C LEU A 961 -15.78 11.74 41.87
N ASN A 962 -16.71 11.00 41.25
CA ASN A 962 -16.84 9.55 41.39
C ASN A 962 -16.00 8.76 40.37
N GLY A 963 -15.38 7.65 40.79
CA GLY A 963 -14.60 6.73 39.96
C GLY A 963 -13.30 7.33 39.43
N VAL A 964 -12.56 8.03 40.28
CA VAL A 964 -11.29 8.70 39.91
C VAL A 964 -10.08 7.75 39.96
N ASP A 965 -10.24 6.59 40.60
CA ASP A 965 -9.33 5.44 40.63
C ASP A 965 -8.90 4.96 39.24
N GLY A 966 -9.80 5.00 38.25
CA GLY A 966 -9.47 4.69 36.85
C GLY A 966 -8.77 5.82 36.07
N SER A 967 -8.74 7.04 36.62
CA SER A 967 -8.28 8.26 35.93
C SER A 967 -6.94 8.78 36.46
N VAL A 968 -6.75 8.80 37.78
CA VAL A 968 -5.50 9.22 38.44
C VAL A 968 -4.76 7.98 38.92
N LYS A 969 -3.79 7.54 38.11
CA LYS A 969 -3.08 6.26 38.27
C LYS A 969 -1.74 6.37 38.99
N ASP A 970 -1.11 7.52 38.89
CA ASP A 970 0.18 7.86 39.49
C ASP A 970 0.29 9.39 39.68
N GLY A 971 1.38 9.83 40.30
CA GLY A 971 1.67 11.25 40.58
C GLY A 971 2.57 11.95 39.55
N THR A 972 2.76 11.41 38.34
CA THR A 972 3.61 12.03 37.31
C THR A 972 2.90 13.11 36.49
N HIS A 973 1.57 13.09 36.47
CA HIS A 973 0.71 14.04 35.76
C HIS A 973 0.19 15.17 36.68
N LEU A 974 -0.10 16.34 36.12
CA LEU A 974 -0.65 17.48 36.85
C LEU A 974 -2.16 17.30 37.06
N VAL A 975 -2.56 16.88 38.26
CA VAL A 975 -3.97 16.68 38.63
C VAL A 975 -4.54 17.93 39.31
N GLU A 976 -5.67 18.43 38.83
CA GLU A 976 -6.30 19.66 39.34
C GLU A 976 -7.83 19.56 39.42
N ILE A 977 -8.43 20.31 40.34
CA ILE A 977 -9.88 20.50 40.40
C ILE A 977 -10.19 21.93 39.98
N VAL A 978 -11.03 22.05 38.95
CA VAL A 978 -11.38 23.32 38.30
C VAL A 978 -12.86 23.60 38.52
N ALA A 979 -13.18 24.82 38.93
CA ALA A 979 -14.55 25.27 39.16
C ALA A 979 -14.92 26.45 38.25
N SER A 980 -16.16 26.41 37.76
CA SER A 980 -16.71 27.41 36.84
C SER A 980 -18.08 27.93 37.31
N ASP A 981 -18.38 29.18 36.94
CA ASP A 981 -19.71 29.76 37.10
C ASP A 981 -20.70 29.25 36.03
N ALA A 982 -21.96 29.70 36.11
CA ALA A 982 -23.03 29.34 35.17
C ALA A 982 -22.76 29.77 33.71
N GLY A 983 -21.81 30.69 33.48
CA GLY A 983 -21.35 31.11 32.15
C GLY A 983 -20.20 30.25 31.61
N TYR A 984 -19.87 29.13 32.27
CA TYR A 984 -18.70 28.28 32.00
C TYR A 984 -17.34 28.99 32.16
N LYS A 985 -17.30 30.17 32.77
CA LYS A 985 -16.05 30.87 33.07
C LYS A 985 -15.38 30.22 34.27
N GLU A 986 -14.08 29.94 34.17
CA GLU A 986 -13.29 29.48 35.32
C GLU A 986 -13.22 30.58 36.39
N VAL A 987 -13.51 30.20 37.63
CA VAL A 987 -13.55 31.09 38.81
C VAL A 987 -12.62 30.66 39.93
N LYS A 988 -12.27 29.37 40.00
CA LYS A 988 -11.35 28.82 41.00
C LYS A 988 -10.70 27.53 40.47
N ARG A 989 -9.43 27.33 40.82
CA ARG A 989 -8.65 26.12 40.54
C ARG A 989 -7.85 25.76 41.78
N ILE A 990 -7.70 24.45 42.06
CA ILE A 990 -6.83 23.91 43.11
C ILE A 990 -6.08 22.70 42.57
N THR A 991 -4.76 22.66 42.80
CA THR A 991 -3.91 21.53 42.41
C THR A 991 -4.02 20.42 43.46
N VAL A 992 -4.14 19.17 43.01
CA VAL A 992 -4.29 17.99 43.86
C VAL A 992 -2.94 17.35 44.10
N THR A 993 -2.53 17.23 45.37
CA THR A 993 -1.36 16.40 45.71
C THR A 993 -1.77 14.93 45.63
N VAL A 994 -1.13 14.17 44.74
CA VAL A 994 -1.28 12.70 44.63
C VAL A 994 -0.24 12.01 45.52
N LYS A 995 -0.61 10.90 46.15
CA LYS A 995 0.23 10.06 47.03
C LYS A 995 -0.07 8.57 46.87
#